data_AF-A0AA35S1W7-F1
#
_entry.id   AF-A0AA35S1W7-F1
#
_cell.length_a   1.000
_cell.length_b   1.000
_cell.length_c   1.000
_cell.angle_alpha   90.00
_cell.angle_beta   90.00
_cell.angle_gamma   90.00
#
_symmetry.space_group_name_H-M   'P 1'
#
loop_
_entity.id
_entity.type
_entity.pdbx_description
1 polymer ?
#
loop_
_entity_poly.entity_id
_entity_poly.type
_entity_poly.pdbx_seq_one_letter_code
_entity_poly.pdbx_strand_id
1 'polypeptide(L)'
;MLRWFAGQQIRNTASIGGNICNASPISDLNPVLMACGAKLHLASQGSKRVITLDSNFFLDYKKTCIKPNEVLVAILIPFTAQNEYVYSYKQSRRREDDLAIVNAGLRVVINGTKGQWRIRDCTLVYGGMSKTTVMASNTQQALIGREWNEATLQEATRLLSEELQLSWGCPWGHARVPQVSGHLILLQVLPDSLPPPLSSLSPSTSTLWHTQIQQVIITSSQGFQRVPCDQKAEDMVGRPVMHLSAPQQATGEARYLDDVPRLEGELYGGLVLSQHAHAIISVDASAALVMEGVVDYVSVTDVPGDNMIGINNDEPVFADGKVMSFGQIIGVVLATDKPLAQRAAKAVRVTYEDIHPPVITIEDAIRAGWFIGEEMKVEDGDVEKALSEAEHVLEGEVRVGGQDHFYLETQACLVVPKGEQEEVEILSSTQGVTAVQTNAARGLGIPRNRVVSKVKRIGGGFGGKETRGCYLSTAVAVAANKVQRPVRIMLDRNEDMMTSGGRHPFLGVYKVGFTSQGRITALDLKLYSNGGISADLSIPVMQRAVTHADNVYKIPNYRAVGKVCRTNLPPNTAFRGFGGPQGMIITEQWIERVAEFLKLPSEQVRRLNFYHDGDATPYGQIQPKVHVSRCWDTLLENTHYLTTWRSSVDLFNK
;
A
#
# COMPACT_ATOMS: atom_id res chain seq x y z
N MET A 1 -21.49 -6.05 -11.01
CA MET A 1 -20.05 -5.86 -11.35
C MET A 1 -19.67 -4.43 -11.76
N LEU A 2 -20.23 -3.83 -12.82
CA LEU A 2 -19.76 -2.53 -13.36
C LEU A 2 -19.73 -1.36 -12.37
N ARG A 3 -20.63 -1.36 -11.36
CA ARG A 3 -20.65 -0.36 -10.28
C ARG A 3 -19.31 -0.20 -9.57
N TRP A 4 -18.58 -1.31 -9.39
CA TRP A 4 -17.31 -1.39 -8.66
C TRP A 4 -16.11 -1.58 -9.60
N PHE A 5 -16.31 -1.37 -10.90
CA PHE A 5 -15.29 -1.58 -11.92
C PHE A 5 -14.59 -0.26 -12.25
N ALA A 6 -13.32 -0.13 -11.85
CA ALA A 6 -12.47 1.02 -12.14
C ALA A 6 -13.10 2.39 -11.75
N GLY A 7 -12.46 3.48 -12.19
CA GLY A 7 -13.05 4.82 -12.21
C GLY A 7 -13.93 5.08 -13.44
N GLN A 8 -14.62 6.24 -13.44
CA GLN A 8 -15.45 6.68 -14.56
C GLN A 8 -14.64 6.85 -15.85
N GLN A 9 -13.41 7.35 -15.75
CA GLN A 9 -12.49 7.59 -16.84
C GLN A 9 -12.24 6.31 -17.65
N ILE A 10 -11.91 5.21 -16.95
CA ILE A 10 -11.67 3.91 -17.57
C ILE A 10 -12.97 3.34 -18.16
N ARG A 11 -14.10 3.44 -17.45
CA ARG A 11 -15.39 2.94 -17.96
C ARG A 11 -15.84 3.66 -19.24
N ASN A 12 -15.47 4.92 -19.43
CA ASN A 12 -15.83 5.68 -20.63
C ASN A 12 -15.01 5.30 -21.87
N THR A 13 -13.84 4.68 -21.71
CA THR A 13 -12.95 4.33 -22.84
C THR A 13 -12.76 2.82 -23.02
N ALA A 14 -12.93 2.02 -21.97
CA ALA A 14 -12.79 0.57 -22.05
C ALA A 14 -13.96 -0.06 -22.82
N SER A 15 -13.65 -1.00 -23.72
CA SER A 15 -14.67 -1.77 -24.43
C SER A 15 -14.92 -3.12 -23.75
N ILE A 16 -16.18 -3.58 -23.79
CA ILE A 16 -16.54 -4.91 -23.28
C ILE A 16 -15.80 -5.99 -24.08
N GLY A 17 -15.70 -5.83 -25.41
CA GLY A 17 -14.93 -6.74 -26.27
C GLY A 17 -13.45 -6.80 -25.88
N GLY A 18 -12.82 -5.66 -25.62
CA GLY A 18 -11.43 -5.62 -25.13
C GLY A 18 -11.26 -6.33 -23.78
N ASN A 19 -12.22 -6.19 -22.87
CA ASN A 19 -12.19 -6.90 -21.58
C ASN A 19 -12.25 -8.44 -21.75
N ILE A 20 -13.11 -8.93 -22.64
CA ILE A 20 -13.24 -10.36 -22.95
C ILE A 20 -11.96 -10.87 -23.63
N CYS A 21 -11.52 -10.21 -24.69
CA CYS A 21 -10.37 -10.62 -25.49
C CYS A 21 -9.04 -10.53 -24.73
N ASN A 22 -8.91 -9.61 -23.78
CA ASN A 22 -7.73 -9.53 -22.90
C ASN A 22 -7.59 -10.75 -21.98
N ALA A 23 -8.67 -11.50 -21.73
CA ALA A 23 -8.66 -12.76 -20.99
C ALA A 23 -7.90 -12.70 -19.65
N SER A 24 -8.08 -11.59 -18.93
CA SER A 24 -7.50 -11.43 -17.59
C SER A 24 -8.13 -12.46 -16.62
N PRO A 25 -7.33 -13.18 -15.81
CA PRO A 25 -7.86 -14.17 -14.87
C PRO A 25 -8.78 -13.57 -13.80
N ILE A 26 -8.66 -12.27 -13.57
CA ILE A 26 -9.43 -11.48 -12.59
C ILE A 26 -10.37 -10.48 -13.28
N SER A 27 -10.77 -10.75 -14.53
CA SER A 27 -11.82 -9.95 -15.17
C SER A 27 -13.11 -10.02 -14.36
N ASP A 28 -13.71 -8.86 -14.09
CA ASP A 28 -15.00 -8.75 -13.40
C ASP A 28 -16.21 -9.08 -14.28
N LEU A 29 -16.06 -9.06 -15.61
CA LEU A 29 -17.16 -9.32 -16.54
C LEU A 29 -17.16 -10.75 -17.05
N ASN A 30 -15.98 -11.35 -17.27
CA ASN A 30 -15.87 -12.69 -17.85
C ASN A 30 -16.62 -13.76 -17.03
N PRO A 31 -16.53 -13.82 -15.69
CA PRO A 31 -17.28 -14.79 -14.91
C PRO A 31 -18.79 -14.66 -15.09
N VAL A 32 -19.31 -13.43 -15.11
CA VAL A 32 -20.75 -13.17 -15.26
C VAL A 32 -21.23 -13.53 -16.67
N LEU A 33 -20.52 -13.07 -17.70
CA LEU A 33 -20.88 -13.35 -19.09
C LEU A 33 -20.79 -14.86 -19.40
N MET A 34 -19.81 -15.55 -18.82
CA MET A 34 -19.66 -17.00 -18.92
C MET A 34 -20.77 -17.74 -18.16
N ALA A 35 -21.13 -17.29 -16.95
CA ALA A 35 -22.22 -17.90 -16.17
C ALA A 35 -23.57 -17.81 -16.89
N CYS A 36 -23.81 -16.70 -17.59
CA CYS A 36 -25.00 -16.51 -18.43
C CYS A 36 -24.95 -17.26 -19.77
N GLY A 37 -23.82 -17.84 -20.16
CA GLY A 37 -23.66 -18.45 -21.48
C GLY A 37 -23.80 -17.44 -22.64
N ALA A 38 -23.25 -16.23 -22.47
CA ALA A 38 -23.30 -15.17 -23.48
C ALA A 38 -22.78 -15.67 -24.84
N LYS A 39 -23.42 -15.25 -25.94
CA LYS A 39 -23.00 -15.64 -27.30
C LYS A 39 -22.06 -14.59 -27.88
N LEU A 40 -20.92 -15.05 -28.38
CA LEU A 40 -19.89 -14.21 -29.00
C LEU A 40 -19.95 -14.38 -30.51
N HIS A 41 -20.20 -13.28 -31.23
CA HIS A 41 -20.19 -13.24 -32.68
C HIS A 41 -18.78 -12.90 -33.16
N LEU A 42 -18.10 -13.88 -33.74
CA LEU A 42 -16.77 -13.72 -34.32
C LEU A 42 -16.88 -13.61 -35.84
N ALA A 43 -16.05 -12.75 -36.43
CA ALA A 43 -15.94 -12.62 -37.87
C ALA A 43 -14.48 -12.59 -38.33
N SER A 44 -14.22 -13.16 -39.49
CA SER A 44 -13.00 -13.00 -40.27
C SER A 44 -13.40 -12.72 -41.72
N GLN A 45 -12.42 -12.52 -42.61
CA GLN A 45 -12.71 -12.34 -44.03
C GLN A 45 -13.43 -13.58 -44.60
N GLY A 46 -14.68 -13.42 -45.01
CA GLY A 46 -15.49 -14.48 -45.61
C GLY A 46 -16.10 -15.50 -44.63
N SER A 47 -15.92 -15.35 -43.31
CA SER A 47 -16.48 -16.29 -42.33
C SER A 47 -17.05 -15.58 -41.10
N LYS A 48 -18.18 -16.08 -40.61
CA LYS A 48 -18.80 -15.66 -39.34
C LYS A 48 -19.15 -16.91 -38.54
N ARG A 49 -18.87 -16.89 -37.25
CA ARG A 49 -19.32 -17.94 -36.33
C ARG A 49 -19.78 -17.36 -35.01
N VAL A 50 -20.73 -18.05 -34.39
CA VAL A 50 -21.22 -17.71 -33.06
C VAL A 50 -20.78 -18.82 -32.12
N ILE A 51 -20.14 -18.44 -31.01
CA ILE A 51 -19.72 -19.38 -29.97
C ILE A 51 -20.37 -18.99 -28.64
N THR A 52 -20.55 -19.95 -27.76
CA THR A 52 -20.94 -19.68 -26.37
C THR A 52 -19.68 -19.34 -25.58
N LEU A 53 -19.74 -18.33 -24.72
CA LEU A 53 -18.69 -18.10 -23.73
C LEU A 53 -18.83 -19.16 -22.63
N ASP A 54 -18.00 -20.19 -22.71
CA ASP A 54 -17.96 -21.33 -21.78
C ASP A 54 -16.52 -21.68 -21.37
N SER A 55 -16.33 -22.82 -20.70
CA SER A 55 -15.03 -23.30 -20.23
C SER A 55 -13.99 -23.51 -21.35
N ASN A 56 -14.41 -23.59 -22.62
CA ASN A 56 -13.50 -23.79 -23.75
C ASN A 56 -13.03 -22.47 -24.38
N PHE A 57 -13.51 -21.32 -23.91
CA PHE A 57 -13.14 -20.04 -24.49
C PHE A 57 -11.76 -19.54 -24.02
N PHE A 58 -11.46 -19.62 -22.71
CA PHE A 58 -10.19 -19.19 -22.13
C PHE A 58 -9.21 -20.36 -22.05
N LEU A 59 -8.28 -20.41 -23.00
CA LEU A 59 -7.39 -21.56 -23.18
C LEU A 59 -6.18 -21.54 -22.23
N ASP A 60 -5.66 -20.35 -21.92
CA ASP A 60 -4.49 -20.16 -21.05
C ASP A 60 -4.43 -18.70 -20.56
N TYR A 61 -3.42 -18.36 -19.75
CA TYR A 61 -3.19 -17.00 -19.28
C TYR A 61 -3.19 -15.99 -20.44
N LYS A 62 -4.19 -15.10 -20.43
CA LYS A 62 -4.44 -14.09 -21.48
C LYS A 62 -4.59 -14.65 -22.90
N LYS A 63 -5.05 -15.91 -23.05
CA LYS A 63 -5.32 -16.54 -24.35
C LYS A 63 -6.78 -16.94 -24.49
N THR A 64 -7.33 -16.73 -25.68
CA THR A 64 -8.69 -17.12 -26.05
C THR A 64 -8.69 -18.09 -27.24
N CYS A 65 -9.84 -18.70 -27.54
CA CYS A 65 -10.04 -19.53 -28.73
C CYS A 65 -10.30 -18.73 -30.03
N ILE A 66 -10.26 -17.38 -29.96
CA ILE A 66 -10.37 -16.50 -31.13
C ILE A 66 -9.11 -16.64 -31.97
N LYS A 67 -9.28 -16.89 -33.28
CA LYS A 67 -8.14 -17.06 -34.19
C LYS A 67 -7.47 -15.71 -34.47
N PRO A 68 -6.17 -15.67 -34.85
CA PRO A 68 -5.46 -14.42 -35.16
C PRO A 68 -6.11 -13.56 -36.26
N ASN A 69 -6.91 -14.16 -37.15
CA ASN A 69 -7.63 -13.47 -38.23
C ASN A 69 -9.10 -13.18 -37.91
N GLU A 70 -9.55 -13.49 -36.69
CA GLU A 70 -10.92 -13.24 -36.23
C GLU A 70 -10.98 -12.02 -35.31
N VAL A 71 -12.11 -11.32 -35.35
CA VAL A 71 -12.46 -10.24 -34.43
C VAL A 71 -13.80 -10.50 -33.77
N LEU A 72 -13.95 -10.06 -32.52
CA LEU A 72 -15.21 -10.06 -31.81
C LEU A 72 -16.07 -8.87 -32.25
N VAL A 73 -17.21 -9.15 -32.88
CA VAL A 73 -18.09 -8.14 -33.48
C VAL A 73 -19.25 -7.78 -32.57
N ALA A 74 -19.84 -8.77 -31.89
CA ALA A 74 -20.97 -8.56 -31.00
C ALA A 74 -21.01 -9.58 -29.87
N ILE A 75 -21.63 -9.17 -28.76
CA ILE A 75 -21.86 -9.98 -27.58
C ILE A 75 -23.36 -9.98 -27.34
N LEU A 76 -23.98 -11.15 -27.38
CA LEU A 76 -25.39 -11.33 -27.04
C LEU A 76 -25.49 -11.85 -25.61
N ILE A 77 -25.97 -11.00 -24.71
CA ILE A 77 -26.25 -11.35 -23.32
C ILE A 77 -27.71 -11.82 -23.27
N PRO A 78 -27.99 -13.07 -22.85
CA PRO A 78 -29.36 -13.59 -22.85
C PRO A 78 -30.20 -12.94 -21.75
N PHE A 79 -31.51 -12.81 -22.01
CA PHE A 79 -32.48 -12.55 -20.95
C PHE A 79 -32.66 -13.81 -20.10
N THR A 80 -32.88 -13.62 -18.80
CA THR A 80 -33.21 -14.72 -17.89
C THR A 80 -34.61 -15.26 -18.17
N ALA A 81 -34.76 -16.58 -18.15
CA ALA A 81 -36.06 -17.23 -18.19
C ALA A 81 -36.80 -17.14 -16.84
N GLN A 82 -38.06 -17.58 -16.81
CA GLN A 82 -38.78 -17.77 -15.55
C GLN A 82 -38.03 -18.79 -14.68
N ASN A 83 -37.88 -18.47 -13.38
CA ASN A 83 -37.16 -19.26 -12.38
C ASN A 83 -35.64 -19.42 -12.68
N GLU A 84 -35.06 -18.53 -13.47
CA GLU A 84 -33.62 -18.42 -13.69
C GLU A 84 -33.08 -17.17 -13.03
N TYR A 85 -32.00 -17.34 -12.25
CA TYR A 85 -31.41 -16.29 -11.44
C TYR A 85 -29.92 -16.19 -11.70
N VAL A 86 -29.40 -14.96 -11.74
CA VAL A 86 -27.97 -14.67 -11.94
C VAL A 86 -27.49 -13.75 -10.83
N TYR A 87 -26.37 -14.10 -10.22
CA TYR A 87 -25.68 -13.32 -9.19
C TYR A 87 -24.25 -13.02 -9.61
N SER A 88 -23.72 -11.90 -9.14
CA SER A 88 -22.34 -11.51 -9.38
C SER A 88 -21.70 -10.95 -8.12
N TYR A 89 -20.49 -11.39 -7.81
CA TYR A 89 -19.77 -10.99 -6.61
C TYR A 89 -18.34 -10.58 -6.93
N LYS A 90 -17.81 -9.65 -6.14
CA LYS A 90 -16.43 -9.16 -6.22
C LYS A 90 -15.90 -8.95 -4.81
N GLN A 91 -14.74 -9.53 -4.51
CA GLN A 91 -13.94 -9.21 -3.35
C GLN A 91 -12.60 -8.60 -3.81
N SER A 92 -12.21 -7.51 -3.18
CA SER A 92 -11.00 -6.73 -3.46
C SER A 92 -10.47 -6.08 -2.18
N ARG A 93 -9.31 -5.44 -2.21
CA ARG A 93 -8.74 -4.76 -1.03
C ARG A 93 -9.47 -3.45 -0.73
N ARG A 94 -9.94 -2.75 -1.76
CA ARG A 94 -10.85 -1.60 -1.65
C ARG A 94 -12.12 -1.85 -2.48
N ARG A 95 -13.22 -1.16 -2.16
CA ARG A 95 -14.52 -1.35 -2.82
C ARG A 95 -14.53 -0.90 -4.28
N GLU A 96 -13.95 0.26 -4.55
CA GLU A 96 -13.97 0.91 -5.86
C GLU A 96 -12.56 0.96 -6.46
N ASP A 97 -12.47 0.96 -7.78
CA ASP A 97 -11.22 1.10 -8.52
C ASP A 97 -10.13 0.05 -8.18
N ASP A 98 -10.51 -1.15 -7.77
CA ASP A 98 -9.54 -2.21 -7.44
C ASP A 98 -9.65 -3.42 -8.36
N LEU A 99 -8.56 -4.15 -8.45
CA LEU A 99 -8.54 -5.47 -9.06
C LEU A 99 -9.17 -6.48 -8.10
N ALA A 100 -9.96 -7.40 -8.64
CA ALA A 100 -10.54 -8.47 -7.84
C ALA A 100 -9.45 -9.39 -7.28
N ILE A 101 -9.56 -9.72 -5.99
CA ILE A 101 -8.90 -10.87 -5.39
C ILE A 101 -9.61 -12.13 -5.88
N VAL A 102 -10.94 -12.15 -5.73
CA VAL A 102 -11.85 -13.16 -6.30
C VAL A 102 -13.10 -12.45 -6.78
N ASN A 103 -13.61 -12.91 -7.91
CA ASN A 103 -14.94 -12.54 -8.37
C ASN A 103 -15.67 -13.77 -8.90
N ALA A 104 -16.99 -13.69 -8.97
CA ALA A 104 -17.81 -14.80 -9.42
C ALA A 104 -19.02 -14.33 -10.22
N GLY A 105 -19.41 -15.17 -11.18
CA GLY A 105 -20.70 -15.14 -11.85
C GLY A 105 -21.40 -16.46 -11.58
N LEU A 106 -22.59 -16.39 -11.00
CA LEU A 106 -23.35 -17.57 -10.59
C LEU A 106 -24.71 -17.53 -11.26
N ARG A 107 -25.12 -18.63 -11.88
CA ARG A 107 -26.45 -18.79 -12.46
C ARG A 107 -27.10 -20.05 -11.90
N VAL A 108 -28.38 -19.98 -11.57
CA VAL A 108 -29.17 -21.15 -11.19
C VAL A 108 -30.52 -21.09 -11.86
N VAL A 109 -30.98 -22.25 -12.32
CA VAL A 109 -32.36 -22.46 -12.73
C VAL A 109 -33.00 -23.49 -11.84
N ILE A 110 -34.17 -23.17 -11.33
CA ILE A 110 -34.91 -24.03 -10.42
C ILE A 110 -36.26 -24.44 -11.02
N ASN A 111 -36.79 -25.55 -10.54
CA ASN A 111 -38.15 -26.00 -10.78
C ASN A 111 -38.81 -26.43 -9.46
N GLY A 112 -40.14 -26.49 -9.45
CA GLY A 112 -40.92 -26.90 -8.28
C GLY A 112 -41.81 -25.78 -7.74
N THR A 113 -42.32 -26.01 -6.53
CA THR A 113 -43.16 -25.07 -5.79
C THR A 113 -42.37 -24.46 -4.62
N LYS A 114 -42.85 -23.34 -4.09
CA LYS A 114 -42.22 -22.63 -2.97
C LYS A 114 -41.98 -23.57 -1.79
N GLY A 115 -40.71 -23.78 -1.41
CA GLY A 115 -40.29 -24.68 -0.34
C GLY A 115 -39.86 -26.09 -0.80
N GLN A 116 -40.05 -26.41 -2.08
CA GLN A 116 -39.62 -27.67 -2.73
C GLN A 116 -38.90 -27.37 -4.05
N TRP A 117 -38.03 -26.36 -4.03
CA TRP A 117 -37.23 -26.00 -5.20
C TRP A 117 -36.15 -27.04 -5.44
N ARG A 118 -36.01 -27.49 -6.70
CA ARG A 118 -34.91 -28.33 -7.14
C ARG A 118 -34.08 -27.61 -8.20
N ILE A 119 -32.78 -27.83 -8.14
CA ILE A 119 -31.84 -27.27 -9.10
C ILE A 119 -32.01 -28.02 -10.42
N ARG A 120 -32.59 -27.36 -11.42
CA ARG A 120 -32.68 -27.90 -12.78
C ARG A 120 -31.34 -27.78 -13.50
N ASP A 121 -30.66 -26.66 -13.28
CA ASP A 121 -29.41 -26.31 -13.95
C ASP A 121 -28.66 -25.26 -13.13
N CYS A 122 -27.33 -25.25 -13.16
CA CYS A 122 -26.53 -24.23 -12.50
C CYS A 122 -25.18 -24.02 -13.17
N THR A 123 -24.64 -22.82 -13.06
CA THR A 123 -23.32 -22.47 -13.58
C THR A 123 -22.61 -21.61 -12.54
N LEU A 124 -21.44 -22.07 -12.09
CA LEU A 124 -20.63 -21.43 -11.05
C LEU A 124 -19.27 -21.08 -11.67
N VAL A 125 -19.02 -19.80 -11.91
CA VAL A 125 -17.82 -19.31 -12.59
C VAL A 125 -17.05 -18.37 -11.70
N TYR A 126 -15.73 -18.53 -11.64
CA TYR A 126 -14.83 -17.76 -10.78
C TYR A 126 -13.67 -17.15 -11.56
N GLY A 127 -13.28 -15.93 -11.18
CA GLY A 127 -12.00 -15.32 -11.51
C GLY A 127 -11.14 -15.15 -10.25
N GLY A 128 -9.82 -15.05 -10.43
CA GLY A 128 -8.84 -15.00 -9.33
C GLY A 128 -8.55 -16.35 -8.66
N MET A 129 -9.26 -17.40 -9.05
CA MET A 129 -9.09 -18.78 -8.53
C MET A 129 -8.25 -19.68 -9.45
N SER A 130 -7.76 -19.17 -10.58
CA SER A 130 -6.90 -19.88 -11.53
C SER A 130 -6.13 -18.89 -12.42
N LYS A 131 -5.30 -19.40 -13.33
CA LYS A 131 -4.63 -18.62 -14.40
C LYS A 131 -5.59 -18.17 -15.52
N THR A 132 -6.86 -18.56 -15.46
CA THR A 132 -7.96 -18.16 -16.35
C THR A 132 -9.25 -17.98 -15.53
N THR A 133 -10.29 -17.42 -16.14
CA THR A 133 -11.66 -17.55 -15.62
C THR A 133 -12.11 -18.99 -15.77
N VAL A 134 -12.59 -19.62 -14.69
CA VAL A 134 -12.87 -21.06 -14.63
C VAL A 134 -14.28 -21.36 -14.15
N MET A 135 -14.85 -22.45 -14.68
CA MET A 135 -16.10 -23.05 -14.19
C MET A 135 -15.79 -24.12 -13.14
N ALA A 136 -16.53 -24.13 -12.03
CA ALA A 136 -16.54 -25.24 -11.09
C ALA A 136 -17.46 -26.36 -11.59
N SER A 137 -17.09 -27.00 -12.70
CA SER A 137 -17.92 -27.96 -13.43
C SER A 137 -18.25 -29.22 -12.63
N ASN A 138 -17.33 -29.74 -11.80
CA ASN A 138 -17.59 -30.93 -10.98
C ASN A 138 -18.64 -30.61 -9.91
N THR A 139 -18.48 -29.46 -9.26
CA THR A 139 -19.45 -28.94 -8.28
C THR A 139 -20.80 -28.73 -8.95
N GLN A 140 -20.87 -28.06 -10.10
CA GLN A 140 -22.12 -27.84 -10.85
C GLN A 140 -22.86 -29.14 -11.12
N GLN A 141 -22.16 -30.14 -11.66
CA GLN A 141 -22.77 -31.43 -12.00
C GLN A 141 -23.35 -32.15 -10.78
N ALA A 142 -22.68 -32.03 -9.63
CA ALA A 142 -23.13 -32.66 -8.38
C ALA A 142 -24.38 -31.97 -7.77
N LEU A 143 -24.64 -30.70 -8.11
CA LEU A 143 -25.79 -29.95 -7.58
C LEU A 143 -27.07 -30.12 -8.40
N ILE A 144 -26.96 -30.44 -9.68
CA ILE A 144 -28.13 -30.67 -10.55
C ILE A 144 -29.00 -31.79 -9.97
N GLY A 145 -30.30 -31.55 -9.87
CA GLY A 145 -31.30 -32.47 -9.33
C GLY A 145 -31.47 -32.43 -7.81
N ARG A 146 -30.56 -31.78 -7.08
CA ARG A 146 -30.66 -31.62 -5.62
C ARG A 146 -31.69 -30.56 -5.25
N GLU A 147 -32.19 -30.66 -4.02
CA GLU A 147 -33.09 -29.67 -3.43
C GLU A 147 -32.31 -28.42 -3.01
N TRP A 148 -32.93 -27.25 -3.16
CA TRP A 148 -32.37 -25.97 -2.74
C TRP A 148 -32.51 -25.81 -1.22
N ASN A 149 -31.56 -26.36 -0.47
CA ASN A 149 -31.56 -26.36 1.00
C ASN A 149 -30.13 -26.31 1.56
N GLU A 150 -30.03 -26.21 2.89
CA GLU A 150 -28.77 -26.12 3.64
C GLU A 150 -27.82 -27.32 3.39
N ALA A 151 -28.36 -28.54 3.29
CA ALA A 151 -27.53 -29.73 3.04
C ALA A 151 -26.85 -29.67 1.66
N THR A 152 -27.57 -29.18 0.64
CA THR A 152 -27.00 -28.94 -0.69
C THR A 152 -25.93 -27.85 -0.64
N LEU A 153 -26.11 -26.80 0.16
CA LEU A 153 -25.11 -25.74 0.33
C LEU A 153 -23.81 -26.24 0.97
N GLN A 154 -23.91 -27.04 2.03
CA GLN A 154 -22.76 -27.63 2.71
C GLN A 154 -21.96 -28.52 1.77
N GLU A 155 -22.65 -29.36 0.99
CA GLU A 155 -22.00 -30.19 -0.01
C GLU A 155 -21.36 -29.34 -1.13
N ALA A 156 -22.07 -28.32 -1.63
CA ALA A 156 -21.54 -27.43 -2.65
C ALA A 156 -20.25 -26.74 -2.18
N THR A 157 -20.20 -26.32 -0.92
CA THR A 157 -19.03 -25.71 -0.29
C THR A 157 -17.87 -26.69 -0.20
N ARG A 158 -18.13 -27.93 0.22
CA ARG A 158 -17.11 -29.00 0.29
C ARG A 158 -16.52 -29.31 -1.09
N LEU A 159 -17.37 -29.52 -2.09
CA LEU A 159 -16.94 -29.82 -3.45
C LEU A 159 -16.16 -28.67 -4.08
N LEU A 160 -16.57 -27.42 -3.83
CA LEU A 160 -15.85 -26.24 -4.31
C LEU A 160 -14.45 -26.14 -3.69
N SER A 161 -14.29 -26.49 -2.41
CA SER A 161 -12.99 -26.55 -1.73
C SER A 161 -12.05 -27.58 -2.35
N GLU A 162 -12.59 -28.68 -2.86
CA GLU A 162 -11.84 -29.75 -3.52
C GLU A 162 -11.47 -29.37 -4.96
N GLU A 163 -12.40 -28.72 -5.67
CA GLU A 163 -12.25 -28.37 -7.09
C GLU A 163 -11.37 -27.14 -7.32
N LEU A 164 -11.50 -26.08 -6.50
CA LEU A 164 -10.80 -24.81 -6.68
C LEU A 164 -9.64 -24.64 -5.66
N GLN A 165 -8.75 -25.61 -5.62
CA GLN A 165 -7.56 -25.55 -4.79
C GLN A 165 -6.48 -24.64 -5.39
N LEU A 166 -5.91 -23.77 -4.55
CA LEU A 166 -4.78 -22.91 -4.88
C LEU A 166 -3.54 -23.43 -4.16
N SER A 167 -2.46 -23.63 -4.90
CA SER A 167 -1.18 -24.03 -4.33
C SER A 167 -0.53 -22.89 -3.52
N TRP A 168 0.29 -23.28 -2.56
CA TRP A 168 1.24 -22.37 -1.92
C TRP A 168 2.18 -21.79 -2.99
N GLY A 169 2.31 -20.47 -3.03
CA GLY A 169 3.11 -19.77 -4.06
C GLY A 169 2.36 -19.39 -5.33
N CYS A 170 1.02 -19.42 -5.33
CA CYS A 170 0.27 -18.82 -6.44
C CYS A 170 0.65 -17.33 -6.62
N PRO A 171 0.62 -16.77 -7.84
CA PRO A 171 1.11 -15.42 -8.12
C PRO A 171 0.48 -14.29 -7.27
N TRP A 172 -0.64 -14.57 -6.61
CA TRP A 172 -1.40 -13.64 -5.79
C TRP A 172 -1.06 -13.71 -4.28
N GLY A 173 -0.08 -14.56 -3.89
CA GLY A 173 0.58 -14.57 -2.57
C GLY A 173 -0.21 -15.18 -1.41
N HIS A 174 -1.54 -14.99 -1.36
CA HIS A 174 -2.38 -15.48 -0.27
C HIS A 174 -3.40 -16.48 -0.79
N ALA A 175 -3.11 -17.78 -0.85
CA ALA A 175 -4.08 -18.79 -1.31
C ALA A 175 -5.38 -18.84 -0.45
N ARG A 176 -5.25 -18.54 0.85
CA ARG A 176 -6.34 -18.67 1.84
C ARG A 176 -7.46 -17.62 1.68
N VAL A 177 -7.13 -16.37 1.36
CA VAL A 177 -8.14 -15.28 1.25
C VAL A 177 -9.07 -15.50 0.04
N PRO A 178 -8.56 -15.79 -1.18
CA PRO A 178 -9.36 -16.21 -2.31
C PRO A 178 -10.23 -17.43 -2.02
N GLN A 179 -9.66 -18.47 -1.42
CA GLN A 179 -10.40 -19.69 -1.09
C GLN A 179 -11.59 -19.40 -0.16
N VAL A 180 -11.35 -18.74 0.97
CA VAL A 180 -12.43 -18.38 1.90
C VAL A 180 -13.46 -17.45 1.24
N SER A 181 -13.01 -16.49 0.44
CA SER A 181 -13.91 -15.57 -0.29
C SER A 181 -14.79 -16.31 -1.30
N GLY A 182 -14.25 -17.29 -2.02
CA GLY A 182 -15.00 -18.13 -2.96
C GLY A 182 -16.13 -18.92 -2.27
N HIS A 183 -15.86 -19.48 -1.09
CA HIS A 183 -16.88 -20.17 -0.30
C HIS A 183 -17.96 -19.21 0.23
N LEU A 184 -17.56 -18.05 0.76
CA LEU A 184 -18.50 -17.04 1.28
C LEU A 184 -19.44 -16.51 0.19
N ILE A 185 -18.95 -16.38 -1.03
CA ILE A 185 -19.75 -15.98 -2.21
C ILE A 185 -20.88 -16.99 -2.47
N LEU A 186 -20.62 -18.29 -2.33
CA LEU A 186 -21.63 -19.33 -2.51
C LEU A 186 -22.67 -19.32 -1.37
N LEU A 187 -22.24 -19.07 -0.13
CA LEU A 187 -23.12 -18.95 1.03
C LEU A 187 -24.11 -17.76 0.89
N GLN A 188 -23.73 -16.68 0.20
CA GLN A 188 -24.61 -15.52 -0.02
C GLN A 188 -25.78 -15.77 -0.99
N VAL A 189 -25.75 -16.86 -1.76
CA VAL A 189 -26.81 -17.16 -2.75
C VAL A 189 -27.99 -17.92 -2.14
N LEU A 190 -27.81 -18.58 -1.00
CA LEU A 190 -28.67 -19.71 -0.59
C LEU A 190 -29.76 -19.48 0.49
N PRO A 191 -29.90 -18.32 1.19
CA PRO A 191 -31.06 -18.15 2.08
C PRO A 191 -32.36 -17.65 1.42
N ASP A 192 -32.47 -16.42 0.86
CA ASP A 192 -33.81 -15.84 0.60
C ASP A 192 -34.07 -15.18 -0.79
N SER A 193 -33.26 -15.41 -1.82
CA SER A 193 -33.54 -14.80 -3.14
C SER A 193 -34.74 -15.41 -3.90
N LEU A 194 -35.44 -16.36 -3.28
CA LEU A 194 -36.77 -16.85 -3.65
C LEU A 194 -37.65 -16.73 -2.41
N PRO A 195 -38.66 -15.84 -2.37
CA PRO A 195 -39.30 -15.46 -1.13
C PRO A 195 -39.90 -16.66 -0.40
N PRO A 196 -39.48 -17.03 0.84
CA PRO A 196 -40.33 -17.74 1.80
C PRO A 196 -41.34 -16.75 2.41
N PRO A 197 -42.40 -17.17 3.11
CA PRO A 197 -43.10 -16.25 3.99
C PRO A 197 -42.11 -15.78 5.07
N LEU A 198 -42.08 -14.49 5.36
CA LEU A 198 -41.24 -13.78 6.34
C LEU A 198 -41.33 -14.30 7.80
N SER A 199 -41.76 -15.53 8.04
CA SER A 199 -42.18 -16.04 9.35
C SER A 199 -41.40 -17.25 9.88
N SER A 200 -40.37 -17.77 9.19
CA SER A 200 -39.67 -19.00 9.64
C SER A 200 -38.15 -18.89 9.78
N LEU A 201 -37.54 -17.72 9.57
CA LEU A 201 -36.13 -17.46 9.88
C LEU A 201 -36.03 -16.55 11.10
N SER A 202 -35.08 -16.81 12.00
CA SER A 202 -34.81 -15.88 13.10
C SER A 202 -34.39 -14.52 12.49
N PRO A 203 -34.87 -13.39 13.03
CA PRO A 203 -34.53 -12.05 12.53
C PRO A 203 -33.03 -11.77 12.35
N SER A 204 -32.18 -12.51 13.09
CA SER A 204 -30.72 -12.41 13.09
C SER A 204 -30.03 -12.97 11.84
N THR A 205 -30.65 -13.89 11.09
CA THR A 205 -30.02 -14.45 9.87
C THR A 205 -30.41 -13.69 8.61
N SER A 206 -31.65 -13.25 8.44
CA SER A 206 -32.13 -12.66 7.18
C SER A 206 -31.53 -11.28 6.83
N THR A 207 -31.07 -10.49 7.80
CA THR A 207 -30.49 -9.15 7.56
C THR A 207 -29.02 -9.18 7.09
N LEU A 208 -28.28 -10.23 7.43
CA LEU A 208 -26.85 -10.37 7.12
C LEU A 208 -26.58 -10.72 5.65
N TRP A 209 -27.51 -11.40 4.98
CA TRP A 209 -27.31 -11.94 3.63
C TRP A 209 -27.72 -10.99 2.49
N HIS A 210 -28.54 -9.98 2.78
CA HIS A 210 -29.22 -9.18 1.73
C HIS A 210 -28.86 -7.70 1.68
N THR A 211 -28.10 -7.19 2.65
CA THR A 211 -27.74 -5.78 2.68
C THR A 211 -26.58 -5.52 1.72
N GLN A 212 -26.88 -5.13 0.47
CA GLN A 212 -25.88 -4.48 -0.38
C GLN A 212 -25.36 -3.26 0.37
N ILE A 213 -24.04 -3.19 0.58
CA ILE A 213 -23.40 -2.00 1.17
C ILE A 213 -23.80 -0.82 0.30
N GLN A 214 -24.68 0.02 0.83
CA GLN A 214 -25.11 1.23 0.15
C GLN A 214 -23.93 2.21 0.09
N GLN A 215 -23.97 3.09 -0.91
CA GLN A 215 -22.98 4.14 -0.99
C GLN A 215 -23.09 4.99 0.28
N VAL A 216 -22.01 5.05 1.05
CA VAL A 216 -21.98 5.81 2.30
C VAL A 216 -22.13 7.28 1.92
N ILE A 217 -23.23 7.90 2.33
CA ILE A 217 -23.38 9.35 2.26
C ILE A 217 -22.39 9.92 3.28
N ILE A 218 -21.35 10.60 2.79
CA ILE A 218 -20.35 11.21 3.66
C ILE A 218 -20.95 12.51 4.21
N THR A 219 -21.22 12.53 5.51
CA THR A 219 -21.55 13.75 6.25
C THR A 219 -20.30 14.19 7.03
N SER A 220 -20.09 15.49 7.14
CA SER A 220 -18.95 16.04 7.87
C SER A 220 -19.35 17.27 8.67
N SER A 221 -18.77 17.41 9.87
CA SER A 221 -18.85 18.61 10.70
C SER A 221 -17.44 19.02 11.13
N GLN A 222 -17.21 20.32 11.28
CA GLN A 222 -15.92 20.86 11.74
C GLN A 222 -16.17 21.84 12.88
N GLY A 223 -15.52 21.62 14.02
CA GLY A 223 -15.54 22.52 15.17
C GLY A 223 -14.16 23.17 15.37
N PHE A 224 -14.13 24.49 15.53
CA PHE A 224 -12.91 25.24 15.86
C PHE A 224 -13.26 26.48 16.69
N GLN A 225 -12.27 27.02 17.42
CA GLN A 225 -12.44 28.23 18.20
C GLN A 225 -12.41 29.47 17.30
N ARG A 226 -13.38 30.37 17.47
CA ARG A 226 -13.36 31.68 16.79
C ARG A 226 -12.29 32.59 17.41
N VAL A 227 -11.72 33.46 16.57
CA VAL A 227 -10.86 34.55 17.03
C VAL A 227 -11.60 35.50 17.99
N PRO A 228 -10.89 36.22 18.89
CA PRO A 228 -11.48 37.27 19.73
C PRO A 228 -12.27 38.29 18.93
N CYS A 229 -13.34 38.83 19.53
CA CYS A 229 -14.24 39.77 18.84
C CYS A 229 -13.60 41.13 18.53
N ASP A 230 -12.55 41.48 19.27
CA ASP A 230 -11.76 42.71 19.15
C ASP A 230 -10.51 42.53 18.26
N GLN A 231 -10.23 41.31 17.78
CA GLN A 231 -9.14 41.07 16.84
C GLN A 231 -9.39 41.82 15.52
N LYS A 232 -8.43 42.67 15.14
CA LYS A 232 -8.47 43.48 13.91
C LYS A 232 -8.68 42.60 12.67
N ALA A 233 -9.33 43.15 11.65
CA ALA A 233 -9.66 42.41 10.42
C ALA A 233 -8.40 42.01 9.63
N GLU A 234 -7.35 42.82 9.69
CA GLU A 234 -6.07 42.59 9.03
C GLU A 234 -5.21 41.55 9.75
N ASP A 235 -5.48 41.29 11.03
CA ASP A 235 -4.84 40.22 11.77
C ASP A 235 -5.49 38.88 11.41
N MET A 236 -4.79 38.11 10.58
CA MET A 236 -5.25 36.84 10.02
C MET A 236 -4.94 35.63 10.90
N VAL A 237 -4.19 35.78 12.00
CA VAL A 237 -3.81 34.67 12.88
C VAL A 237 -5.08 34.06 13.50
N GLY A 238 -5.25 32.74 13.38
CA GLY A 238 -6.42 32.02 13.88
C GLY A 238 -7.68 32.08 12.99
N ARG A 239 -7.65 32.82 11.87
CA ARG A 239 -8.76 32.85 10.90
C ARG A 239 -8.64 31.70 9.88
N PRO A 240 -9.76 31.18 9.33
CA PRO A 240 -9.76 30.11 8.33
C PRO A 240 -9.42 30.65 6.94
N VAL A 241 -8.20 31.17 6.77
CA VAL A 241 -7.73 31.72 5.49
C VAL A 241 -7.44 30.58 4.51
N MET A 242 -7.96 30.70 3.29
CA MET A 242 -7.68 29.75 2.21
C MET A 242 -6.18 29.71 1.90
N HIS A 243 -5.68 28.52 1.55
CA HIS A 243 -4.31 28.36 1.07
C HIS A 243 -4.04 29.29 -0.14
N LEU A 244 -2.96 30.08 -0.09
CA LEU A 244 -2.73 31.18 -1.04
C LEU A 244 -2.64 30.73 -2.51
N SER A 245 -2.12 29.52 -2.78
CA SER A 245 -2.06 28.97 -4.14
C SER A 245 -3.25 28.08 -4.52
N ALA A 246 -4.29 27.94 -3.68
CA ALA A 246 -5.43 27.07 -3.99
C ALA A 246 -6.13 27.43 -5.32
N PRO A 247 -6.37 28.72 -5.66
CA PRO A 247 -6.93 29.06 -6.96
C PRO A 247 -6.04 28.59 -8.12
N GLN A 248 -4.73 28.80 -8.03
CA GLN A 248 -3.76 28.38 -9.05
C GLN A 248 -3.67 26.85 -9.18
N GLN A 249 -3.84 26.12 -8.08
CA GLN A 249 -3.88 24.66 -8.09
C GLN A 249 -5.16 24.15 -8.77
N ALA A 250 -6.29 24.81 -8.54
CA ALA A 250 -7.57 24.46 -9.15
C ALA A 250 -7.61 24.78 -10.66
N THR A 251 -6.89 25.81 -11.12
CA THR A 251 -6.83 26.20 -12.54
C THR A 251 -5.71 25.52 -13.33
N GLY A 252 -4.77 24.83 -12.66
CA GLY A 252 -3.59 24.25 -13.30
C GLY A 252 -2.45 25.25 -13.56
N GLU A 253 -2.55 26.48 -13.04
CA GLU A 253 -1.52 27.52 -13.19
C GLU A 253 -0.36 27.36 -12.19
N ALA A 254 -0.57 26.61 -11.11
CA ALA A 254 0.44 26.32 -10.11
C ALA A 254 1.52 25.37 -10.68
N ARG A 255 2.66 25.92 -11.11
CA ARG A 255 3.79 25.14 -11.65
C ARG A 255 4.47 24.26 -10.59
N TYR A 256 4.46 22.96 -10.79
CA TYR A 256 5.32 21.99 -10.13
C TYR A 256 6.66 21.86 -10.86
N LEU A 257 7.54 20.93 -10.46
CA LEU A 257 8.87 20.85 -11.07
C LEU A 257 8.79 20.52 -12.55
N ASP A 258 8.01 19.51 -12.92
CA ASP A 258 7.97 19.06 -14.31
C ASP A 258 7.24 20.04 -15.24
N ASP A 259 6.48 20.98 -14.67
CA ASP A 259 5.83 22.08 -15.41
C ASP A 259 6.80 23.23 -15.77
N VAL A 260 8.03 23.20 -15.26
CA VAL A 260 9.07 24.17 -15.65
C VAL A 260 9.37 23.99 -17.14
N PRO A 261 9.29 25.05 -17.97
CA PRO A 261 9.57 24.97 -19.39
C PRO A 261 10.93 24.34 -19.69
N ARG A 262 11.00 23.60 -20.79
CA ARG A 262 12.25 22.96 -21.23
C ARG A 262 13.29 24.03 -21.57
N LEU A 263 14.53 23.79 -21.15
CA LEU A 263 15.67 24.57 -21.56
C LEU A 263 16.22 24.08 -22.90
N GLU A 264 16.89 24.97 -23.63
CA GLU A 264 17.59 24.59 -24.84
C GLU A 264 18.67 23.55 -24.54
N GLY A 265 18.72 22.49 -25.36
CA GLY A 265 19.66 21.38 -25.15
C GLY A 265 19.37 20.50 -23.94
N GLU A 266 18.27 20.67 -23.22
CA GLU A 266 17.91 19.85 -22.06
C GLU A 266 17.68 18.37 -22.43
N LEU A 267 18.28 17.46 -21.67
CA LEU A 267 18.15 16.01 -21.81
C LEU A 267 17.23 15.40 -20.76
N TYR A 268 16.71 14.21 -21.07
CA TYR A 268 16.02 13.35 -20.11
C TYR A 268 16.92 12.20 -19.68
N GLY A 269 16.86 11.86 -18.39
CA GLY A 269 17.50 10.67 -17.85
C GLY A 269 16.52 9.51 -17.64
N GLY A 270 16.92 8.30 -18.01
CA GLY A 270 16.27 7.04 -17.65
C GLY A 270 17.16 6.25 -16.70
N LEU A 271 16.61 5.81 -15.56
CA LEU A 271 17.39 5.07 -14.56
C LEU A 271 17.58 3.61 -14.98
N VAL A 272 18.80 3.10 -14.82
CA VAL A 272 19.10 1.66 -14.85
C VAL A 272 19.08 1.17 -13.40
N LEU A 273 18.06 0.38 -13.05
CA LEU A 273 17.79 -0.05 -11.68
C LEU A 273 18.03 -1.56 -11.51
N SER A 274 18.62 -1.94 -10.36
CA SER A 274 18.82 -3.34 -10.00
C SER A 274 17.50 -4.11 -9.96
N GLN A 275 17.50 -5.30 -10.57
CA GLN A 275 16.40 -6.27 -10.46
C GLN A 275 16.67 -7.37 -9.43
N HIS A 276 17.76 -7.27 -8.68
CA HIS A 276 18.21 -8.26 -7.69
C HIS A 276 18.44 -7.59 -6.33
N ALA A 277 18.14 -8.33 -5.25
CA ALA A 277 18.29 -7.82 -3.89
C ALA A 277 19.75 -7.73 -3.45
N HIS A 278 20.60 -8.67 -3.86
CA HIS A 278 22.02 -8.71 -3.48
C HIS A 278 22.81 -9.52 -4.50
N ALA A 279 23.68 -8.87 -5.29
CA ALA A 279 24.40 -9.53 -6.38
C ALA A 279 25.65 -8.76 -6.80
N ILE A 280 26.68 -9.48 -7.29
CA ILE A 280 27.77 -8.87 -8.07
C ILE A 280 27.23 -8.56 -9.47
N ILE A 281 27.62 -7.41 -10.03
CA ILE A 281 27.10 -6.94 -11.33
C ILE A 281 28.19 -6.61 -12.33
N SER A 282 27.87 -6.84 -13.61
CA SER A 282 28.60 -6.32 -14.76
C SER A 282 27.62 -5.67 -15.73
N VAL A 283 28.00 -4.54 -16.33
CA VAL A 283 27.10 -3.69 -17.11
C VAL A 283 27.62 -3.48 -18.53
N ASP A 284 26.73 -3.67 -19.51
CA ASP A 284 26.97 -3.35 -20.92
C ASP A 284 25.87 -2.43 -21.45
N ALA A 285 26.23 -1.16 -21.70
CA ALA A 285 25.34 -0.13 -22.22
C ALA A 285 25.39 0.02 -23.76
N SER A 286 26.18 -0.80 -24.47
CA SER A 286 26.43 -0.63 -25.92
C SER A 286 25.14 -0.61 -26.75
N ALA A 287 24.18 -1.50 -26.45
CA ALA A 287 22.89 -1.55 -27.13
C ALA A 287 22.04 -0.28 -26.94
N ALA A 288 22.16 0.38 -25.78
CA ALA A 288 21.47 1.64 -25.52
C ALA A 288 22.14 2.81 -26.26
N LEU A 289 23.48 2.84 -26.26
CA LEU A 289 24.27 3.93 -26.84
C LEU A 289 24.15 4.05 -28.37
N VAL A 290 23.79 2.96 -29.06
CA VAL A 290 23.57 2.98 -30.52
C VAL A 290 22.16 3.43 -30.93
N MET A 291 21.25 3.63 -29.97
CA MET A 291 19.89 4.09 -30.25
C MET A 291 19.91 5.57 -30.65
N GLU A 292 19.29 5.91 -31.79
CA GLU A 292 19.22 7.30 -32.26
C GLU A 292 18.57 8.21 -31.20
N GLY A 293 19.25 9.32 -30.87
CA GLY A 293 18.82 10.28 -29.85
C GLY A 293 19.32 10.00 -28.43
N VAL A 294 19.96 8.85 -28.19
CA VAL A 294 20.72 8.60 -26.94
C VAL A 294 22.04 9.35 -27.01
N VAL A 295 22.40 10.03 -25.92
CA VAL A 295 23.58 10.89 -25.83
C VAL A 295 24.70 10.22 -25.06
N ASP A 296 24.41 9.64 -23.90
CA ASP A 296 25.43 9.06 -23.03
C ASP A 296 24.82 8.06 -22.02
N TYR A 297 25.69 7.26 -21.40
CA TYR A 297 25.41 6.45 -20.23
C TYR A 297 26.31 6.89 -19.07
N VAL A 298 25.70 7.22 -17.94
CA VAL A 298 26.37 7.72 -16.73
C VAL A 298 26.38 6.63 -15.68
N SER A 299 27.55 6.36 -15.10
CA SER A 299 27.73 5.33 -14.06
C SER A 299 28.62 5.82 -12.91
N VAL A 300 28.99 4.92 -11.99
CA VAL A 300 29.92 5.21 -10.89
C VAL A 300 31.25 5.82 -11.37
N THR A 301 31.74 5.44 -12.56
CA THR A 301 33.01 5.96 -13.10
C THR A 301 32.95 7.44 -13.47
N ASP A 302 31.76 8.01 -13.58
CA ASP A 302 31.53 9.40 -13.95
C ASP A 302 31.33 10.30 -12.72
N VAL A 303 31.36 9.76 -11.50
CA VAL A 303 31.26 10.53 -10.26
C VAL A 303 32.60 11.22 -9.98
N PRO A 304 32.70 12.55 -10.10
CA PRO A 304 33.99 13.25 -9.91
C PRO A 304 34.37 13.41 -8.43
N GLY A 305 33.40 13.38 -7.52
CA GLY A 305 33.59 13.49 -6.07
C GLY A 305 33.46 12.15 -5.37
N ASP A 306 32.67 12.13 -4.30
CA ASP A 306 32.44 10.92 -3.51
C ASP A 306 31.11 10.25 -3.92
N ASN A 307 31.17 8.96 -4.23
CA ASN A 307 29.99 8.16 -4.55
C ASN A 307 29.11 7.90 -3.32
N MET A 308 29.62 8.08 -2.10
CA MET A 308 28.87 7.86 -0.86
C MET A 308 28.14 9.11 -0.37
N ILE A 309 26.82 9.06 -0.43
CA ILE A 309 25.87 10.12 -0.07
C ILE A 309 24.94 9.69 1.07
N GLY A 310 23.91 10.50 1.31
CA GLY A 310 22.96 10.31 2.39
C GLY A 310 23.39 11.05 3.66
N ILE A 311 22.53 11.03 4.67
CA ILE A 311 22.78 11.73 5.94
C ILE A 311 24.01 11.16 6.67
N ASN A 312 24.26 9.86 6.53
CA ASN A 312 25.35 9.15 7.20
C ASN A 312 26.49 8.75 6.25
N ASN A 313 26.46 9.22 5.00
CA ASN A 313 27.45 8.90 3.95
C ASN A 313 27.61 7.39 3.72
N ASP A 314 26.51 6.66 3.78
CA ASP A 314 26.47 5.19 3.77
C ASP A 314 25.59 4.62 2.64
N GLU A 315 25.22 5.46 1.67
CA GLU A 315 24.46 5.06 0.48
C GLU A 315 25.16 5.52 -0.80
N PRO A 316 25.42 4.63 -1.77
CA PRO A 316 26.06 5.03 -3.01
C PRO A 316 25.09 5.76 -3.97
N VAL A 317 25.58 6.73 -4.74
CA VAL A 317 24.83 7.34 -5.86
C VAL A 317 24.57 6.30 -6.94
N PHE A 318 25.63 5.57 -7.33
CA PHE A 318 25.59 4.46 -8.30
C PHE A 318 26.21 3.21 -7.68
N ALA A 319 25.62 2.04 -7.95
CA ALA A 319 26.19 0.75 -7.57
C ALA A 319 27.60 0.57 -8.18
N ASP A 320 28.53 0.06 -7.37
CA ASP A 320 29.92 -0.17 -7.76
C ASP A 320 30.26 -1.65 -7.66
N GLY A 321 30.18 -2.35 -8.81
CA GLY A 321 30.44 -3.80 -8.93
C GLY A 321 29.46 -4.71 -8.16
N LYS A 322 28.63 -4.17 -7.27
CA LYS A 322 27.70 -4.92 -6.43
C LYS A 322 26.44 -4.10 -6.13
N VAL A 323 25.30 -4.76 -6.25
CA VAL A 323 24.00 -4.24 -5.80
C VAL A 323 23.63 -4.87 -4.46
N MET A 324 23.05 -4.06 -3.58
CA MET A 324 22.75 -4.39 -2.19
C MET A 324 21.25 -4.27 -1.85
N SER A 325 20.44 -3.75 -2.77
CA SER A 325 18.98 -3.76 -2.69
C SER A 325 18.32 -3.81 -4.07
N PHE A 326 17.11 -4.37 -4.13
CA PHE A 326 16.27 -4.26 -5.32
C PHE A 326 15.95 -2.79 -5.58
N GLY A 327 15.99 -2.34 -6.85
CA GLY A 327 15.78 -0.95 -7.21
C GLY A 327 16.97 -0.01 -6.98
N GLN A 328 18.12 -0.49 -6.50
CA GLN A 328 19.31 0.36 -6.39
C GLN A 328 19.73 0.90 -7.77
N ILE A 329 20.13 2.18 -7.84
CA ILE A 329 20.57 2.78 -9.10
C ILE A 329 21.94 2.22 -9.50
N ILE A 330 22.02 1.72 -10.73
CA ILE A 330 23.26 1.25 -11.36
C ILE A 330 23.84 2.34 -12.27
N GLY A 331 22.98 3.08 -12.98
CA GLY A 331 23.38 4.20 -13.83
C GLY A 331 22.20 4.97 -14.41
N VAL A 332 22.49 5.94 -15.28
CA VAL A 332 21.50 6.80 -15.96
C VAL A 332 21.81 6.82 -17.46
N VAL A 333 20.83 6.52 -18.30
CA VAL A 333 20.92 6.77 -19.75
C VAL A 333 20.34 8.14 -20.06
N LEU A 334 21.07 8.96 -20.83
CA LEU A 334 20.64 10.30 -21.25
C LEU A 334 20.16 10.29 -22.69
N ALA A 335 18.99 10.88 -22.96
CA ALA A 335 18.43 10.98 -24.30
C ALA A 335 17.67 12.29 -24.54
N THR A 336 17.34 12.57 -25.81
CA THR A 336 16.66 13.81 -26.23
C THR A 336 15.19 13.89 -25.81
N ASP A 337 14.53 12.76 -25.54
CA ASP A 337 13.14 12.69 -25.07
C ASP A 337 12.94 11.63 -23.97
N LYS A 338 11.89 11.82 -23.15
CA LYS A 338 11.61 10.95 -21.99
C LYS A 338 11.33 9.49 -22.39
N PRO A 339 10.40 9.19 -23.34
CA PRO A 339 10.15 7.81 -23.75
C PRO A 339 11.39 7.08 -24.27
N LEU A 340 12.26 7.78 -25.02
CA LEU A 340 13.52 7.23 -25.50
C LEU A 340 14.48 6.91 -24.35
N ALA A 341 14.68 7.83 -23.41
CA ALA A 341 15.54 7.60 -22.25
C ALA A 341 15.09 6.35 -21.46
N GLN A 342 13.77 6.18 -21.26
CA GLN A 342 13.20 5.01 -20.59
C GLN A 342 13.37 3.70 -21.37
N ARG A 343 13.21 3.73 -22.70
CA ARG A 343 13.46 2.55 -23.55
C ARG A 343 14.94 2.18 -23.55
N ALA A 344 15.82 3.17 -23.65
CA ALA A 344 17.27 2.97 -23.69
C ALA A 344 17.82 2.46 -22.35
N ALA A 345 17.31 2.94 -21.21
CA ALA A 345 17.62 2.37 -19.89
C ALA A 345 17.30 0.87 -19.80
N LYS A 346 16.19 0.42 -20.41
CA LYS A 346 15.83 -1.01 -20.47
C LYS A 346 16.68 -1.83 -21.45
N ALA A 347 17.37 -1.17 -22.39
CA ALA A 347 18.27 -1.81 -23.33
C ALA A 347 19.68 -2.05 -22.75
N VAL A 348 20.02 -1.42 -21.60
CA VAL A 348 21.26 -1.70 -20.87
C VAL A 348 21.22 -3.11 -20.31
N ARG A 349 22.21 -3.93 -20.67
CA ARG A 349 22.32 -5.31 -20.19
C ARG A 349 23.11 -5.33 -18.89
N VAL A 350 22.47 -5.79 -17.82
CA VAL A 350 23.13 -6.05 -16.54
C VAL A 350 23.17 -7.55 -16.31
N THR A 351 24.37 -8.08 -16.08
CA THR A 351 24.58 -9.47 -15.67
C THR A 351 24.72 -9.51 -14.15
N TYR A 352 24.06 -10.48 -13.51
CA TYR A 352 24.00 -10.64 -12.06
C TYR A 352 24.58 -12.00 -11.63
N GLU A 353 25.36 -11.99 -10.56
CA GLU A 353 25.74 -13.17 -9.79
C GLU A 353 25.19 -13.01 -8.37
N ASP A 354 24.12 -13.75 -8.04
CA ASP A 354 23.39 -13.60 -6.78
C ASP A 354 24.21 -14.02 -5.55
N ILE A 355 24.14 -13.20 -4.50
CA ILE A 355 24.77 -13.48 -3.20
C ILE A 355 23.69 -13.99 -2.24
N HIS A 356 23.79 -15.26 -1.85
CA HIS A 356 22.79 -15.95 -1.01
C HIS A 356 23.25 -16.24 0.42
N PRO A 357 22.33 -16.26 1.40
CA PRO A 357 20.94 -15.80 1.30
C PRO A 357 20.85 -14.26 1.43
N PRO A 358 19.92 -13.58 0.73
CA PRO A 358 19.64 -12.18 1.00
C PRO A 358 18.95 -12.03 2.37
N VAL A 359 19.21 -10.94 3.07
CA VAL A 359 18.53 -10.59 4.33
C VAL A 359 17.34 -9.70 4.00
N ILE A 360 16.10 -10.19 4.15
CA ILE A 360 14.91 -9.46 3.71
C ILE A 360 14.00 -9.07 4.88
N THR A 361 13.78 -10.01 5.81
CA THR A 361 12.87 -9.83 6.95
C THR A 361 13.60 -9.27 8.18
N ILE A 362 12.83 -8.75 9.14
CA ILE A 362 13.37 -8.34 10.44
C ILE A 362 14.03 -9.53 11.13
N GLU A 363 13.42 -10.71 11.02
CA GLU A 363 13.92 -11.96 11.58
C GLU A 363 15.24 -12.40 10.95
N ASP A 364 15.40 -12.25 9.64
CA ASP A 364 16.67 -12.52 8.96
C ASP A 364 17.79 -11.66 9.53
N ALA A 365 17.53 -10.35 9.70
CA ALA A 365 18.50 -9.41 10.22
C ALA A 365 18.86 -9.70 11.70
N ILE A 366 17.86 -10.06 12.52
CA ILE A 366 18.08 -10.49 13.91
C ILE A 366 18.98 -11.72 13.95
N ARG A 367 18.70 -12.75 13.13
CA ARG A 367 19.52 -13.96 13.05
C ARG A 367 20.95 -13.68 12.58
N ALA A 368 21.11 -12.76 11.63
CA ALA A 368 22.41 -12.36 11.11
C ALA A 368 23.19 -11.41 12.04
N GLY A 369 22.55 -10.84 13.07
CA GLY A 369 23.12 -9.76 13.87
C GLY A 369 23.38 -8.48 13.05
N TRP A 370 22.65 -8.29 11.95
CA TRP A 370 22.90 -7.21 10.99
C TRP A 370 22.03 -5.99 11.30
N PHE A 371 22.58 -5.07 12.10
CA PHE A 371 21.88 -3.87 12.57
C PHE A 371 22.54 -2.58 12.05
N ILE A 372 21.76 -1.50 12.06
CA ILE A 372 22.20 -0.13 11.76
C ILE A 372 22.29 0.65 13.08
N GLY A 373 23.46 1.20 13.36
CA GLY A 373 23.71 1.97 14.57
C GLY A 373 23.69 1.12 15.85
N GLU A 374 23.66 1.80 16.99
CA GLU A 374 23.65 1.17 18.31
C GLU A 374 22.23 0.89 18.80
N GLU A 375 22.12 0.02 19.81
CA GLU A 375 20.87 -0.25 20.52
C GLU A 375 20.41 1.00 21.28
N MET A 376 19.13 1.35 21.13
CA MET A 376 18.52 2.45 21.87
C MET A 376 17.76 1.92 23.08
N LYS A 377 17.90 2.57 24.23
CA LYS A 377 17.17 2.19 25.44
C LYS A 377 16.60 3.41 26.16
N VAL A 378 15.33 3.31 26.54
CA VAL A 378 14.66 4.19 27.50
C VAL A 378 14.21 3.32 28.67
N GLU A 379 14.56 3.70 29.88
CA GLU A 379 14.31 2.90 31.09
C GLU A 379 14.01 3.81 32.29
N ASP A 380 12.95 3.48 33.02
CA ASP A 380 12.51 4.14 34.25
C ASP A 380 11.94 3.08 35.23
N GLY A 381 12.24 3.21 36.52
CA GLY A 381 11.83 2.25 37.56
C GLY A 381 12.57 0.89 37.52
N ASP A 382 12.02 -0.11 38.23
CA ASP A 382 12.55 -1.49 38.31
C ASP A 382 11.58 -2.46 37.63
N VAL A 383 11.79 -2.66 36.33
CA VAL A 383 10.91 -3.46 35.46
C VAL A 383 10.91 -4.94 35.86
N GLU A 384 12.06 -5.50 36.24
CA GLU A 384 12.14 -6.91 36.61
C GLU A 384 11.36 -7.21 37.89
N LYS A 385 11.56 -6.38 38.92
CA LYS A 385 10.82 -6.51 40.18
C LYS A 385 9.33 -6.32 39.94
N ALA A 386 8.93 -5.27 39.24
CA ALA A 386 7.53 -4.96 39.01
C ALA A 386 6.80 -6.01 38.16
N LEU A 387 7.49 -6.66 37.21
CA LEU A 387 6.93 -7.80 36.47
C LEU A 387 6.81 -9.05 37.34
N SER A 388 7.75 -9.29 38.26
CA SER A 388 7.69 -10.44 39.17
C SER A 388 6.60 -10.32 40.24
N GLU A 389 6.25 -9.09 40.63
CA GLU A 389 5.24 -8.76 41.65
C GLU A 389 3.86 -8.45 41.03
N ALA A 390 3.74 -8.39 39.70
CA ALA A 390 2.48 -8.09 39.02
C ALA A 390 1.44 -9.20 39.25
N GLU A 391 0.17 -8.82 39.46
CA GLU A 391 -0.93 -9.78 39.61
C GLU A 391 -1.13 -10.61 38.34
N HIS A 392 -1.03 -9.95 37.18
CA HIS A 392 -1.14 -10.59 35.86
C HIS A 392 -0.02 -10.11 34.96
N VAL A 393 0.43 -11.00 34.08
CA VAL A 393 1.45 -10.70 33.07
C VAL A 393 1.00 -11.25 31.72
N LEU A 394 1.10 -10.43 30.67
CA LEU A 394 0.86 -10.84 29.29
C LEU A 394 2.10 -10.64 28.44
N GLU A 395 2.37 -11.62 27.59
CA GLU A 395 3.46 -11.60 26.61
C GLU A 395 2.89 -11.72 25.20
N GLY A 396 3.57 -11.12 24.22
CA GLY A 396 3.16 -11.24 22.83
C GLY A 396 4.05 -10.49 21.85
N GLU A 397 3.73 -10.65 20.58
CA GLU A 397 4.32 -9.89 19.49
C GLU A 397 3.25 -9.16 18.67
N VAL A 398 3.64 -8.01 18.11
CA VAL A 398 2.81 -7.19 17.23
C VAL A 398 3.62 -6.81 16.00
N ARG A 399 3.04 -7.01 14.81
CA ARG A 399 3.65 -6.63 13.53
C ARG A 399 2.91 -5.46 12.93
N VAL A 400 3.67 -4.44 12.54
CA VAL A 400 3.15 -3.26 11.85
C VAL A 400 3.78 -3.20 10.46
N GLY A 401 2.95 -3.24 9.43
CA GLY A 401 3.41 -3.15 8.04
C GLY A 401 4.04 -1.79 7.70
N GLY A 402 4.81 -1.76 6.62
CA GLY A 402 5.32 -0.51 6.04
C GLY A 402 4.24 0.27 5.30
N GLN A 403 4.60 1.44 4.76
CA GLN A 403 3.70 2.32 4.03
C GLN A 403 4.45 3.15 2.98
N ASP A 404 3.95 3.20 1.75
CA ASP A 404 4.43 4.10 0.71
C ASP A 404 3.81 5.49 0.88
N HIS A 405 4.59 6.56 0.65
CA HIS A 405 4.12 7.94 0.82
C HIS A 405 3.03 8.33 -0.17
N PHE A 406 3.12 7.81 -1.38
CA PHE A 406 2.19 8.03 -2.48
C PHE A 406 1.86 9.52 -2.72
N TYR A 407 2.86 10.40 -2.54
CA TYR A 407 2.76 11.80 -2.98
C TYR A 407 2.42 11.84 -4.47
N LEU A 408 1.50 12.72 -4.89
CA LEU A 408 0.97 12.67 -6.25
C LEU A 408 2.00 13.10 -7.29
N GLU A 409 2.80 14.12 -7.01
CA GLU A 409 4.01 14.42 -7.77
C GLU A 409 5.12 13.49 -7.29
N THR A 410 5.67 12.63 -8.16
CA THR A 410 6.81 11.74 -7.84
C THR A 410 8.10 12.53 -7.57
N GLN A 411 9.19 11.83 -7.22
CA GLN A 411 10.52 12.41 -7.18
C GLN A 411 10.87 12.95 -8.56
N ALA A 412 11.30 14.20 -8.57
CA ALA A 412 11.68 14.88 -9.79
C ALA A 412 12.85 15.83 -9.52
N CYS A 413 13.73 15.97 -10.52
CA CYS A 413 14.89 16.83 -10.47
C CYS A 413 15.23 17.36 -11.87
N LEU A 414 15.56 18.65 -11.94
CA LEU A 414 16.19 19.32 -13.07
C LEU A 414 17.50 19.93 -12.56
N VAL A 415 18.63 19.56 -13.15
CA VAL A 415 19.92 20.19 -12.87
C VAL A 415 20.38 20.99 -14.09
N VAL A 416 20.84 22.21 -13.85
CA VAL A 416 21.28 23.17 -14.87
C VAL A 416 22.72 23.59 -14.55
N PRO A 417 23.71 23.03 -15.24
CA PRO A 417 25.07 23.54 -15.21
C PRO A 417 25.10 24.98 -15.74
N LYS A 418 25.85 25.87 -15.08
CA LYS A 418 25.96 27.29 -15.47
C LYS A 418 27.14 27.57 -16.39
N GLY A 419 28.08 26.62 -16.52
CA GLY A 419 29.25 26.73 -17.40
C GLY A 419 30.38 27.60 -16.86
N GLU A 420 30.22 28.20 -15.68
CA GLU A 420 31.23 29.03 -15.02
C GLU A 420 31.52 28.46 -13.62
N GLN A 421 32.80 28.34 -13.28
CA GLN A 421 33.27 27.95 -11.94
C GLN A 421 32.57 26.70 -11.34
N GLU A 422 32.21 25.75 -12.21
CA GLU A 422 31.52 24.50 -11.85
C GLU A 422 30.15 24.75 -11.18
N GLU A 423 29.55 25.92 -11.37
CA GLU A 423 28.29 26.28 -10.75
C GLU A 423 27.13 25.48 -11.32
N VAL A 424 26.27 24.98 -10.43
CA VAL A 424 25.10 24.19 -10.77
C VAL A 424 23.88 24.68 -10.02
N GLU A 425 22.75 24.76 -10.73
CA GLU A 425 21.45 25.02 -10.14
C GLU A 425 20.59 23.77 -10.19
N ILE A 426 19.99 23.42 -9.06
CA ILE A 426 19.17 22.23 -8.87
C ILE A 426 17.76 22.67 -8.51
N LEU A 427 16.81 22.37 -9.39
CA LEU A 427 15.39 22.38 -9.06
C LEU A 427 15.02 20.95 -8.72
N SER A 428 14.47 20.71 -7.54
CA SER A 428 14.05 19.36 -7.12
C SER A 428 12.73 19.41 -6.37
N SER A 429 11.94 18.35 -6.46
CA SER A 429 10.77 18.19 -5.60
C SER A 429 11.22 17.62 -4.26
N THR A 430 11.69 18.48 -3.35
CA THR A 430 12.28 18.10 -2.06
C THR A 430 11.76 18.94 -0.89
N GLN A 431 11.79 18.38 0.31
CA GLN A 431 11.63 19.08 1.59
C GLN A 431 12.98 19.53 2.18
N GLY A 432 14.10 18.98 1.71
CA GLY A 432 15.44 19.15 2.28
C GLY A 432 16.45 19.79 1.32
N VAL A 433 16.25 21.06 0.95
CA VAL A 433 17.15 21.78 0.02
C VAL A 433 18.62 21.78 0.45
N THR A 434 18.89 21.89 1.76
CA THR A 434 20.25 21.84 2.31
C THR A 434 20.89 20.46 2.14
N ALA A 435 20.10 19.39 2.31
CA ALA A 435 20.58 18.03 2.11
C ALA A 435 20.87 17.76 0.63
N VAL A 436 19.98 18.20 -0.28
CA VAL A 436 20.22 18.12 -1.73
C VAL A 436 21.49 18.88 -2.13
N GLN A 437 21.64 20.13 -1.67
CA GLN A 437 22.84 20.92 -1.94
C GLN A 437 24.12 20.20 -1.46
N THR A 438 24.10 19.68 -0.24
CA THR A 438 25.27 19.05 0.38
C THR A 438 25.66 17.76 -0.33
N ASN A 439 24.69 16.90 -0.67
CA ASN A 439 24.95 15.63 -1.35
C ASN A 439 25.37 15.83 -2.81
N ALA A 440 24.74 16.78 -3.52
CA ALA A 440 25.15 17.10 -4.88
C ALA A 440 26.57 17.69 -4.91
N ALA A 441 26.90 18.61 -4.00
CA ALA A 441 28.26 19.15 -3.88
C ALA A 441 29.29 18.05 -3.61
N ARG A 442 28.96 17.09 -2.72
CA ARG A 442 29.81 15.93 -2.44
C ARG A 442 30.01 15.04 -3.66
N GLY A 443 28.93 14.63 -4.33
CA GLY A 443 29.01 13.78 -5.52
C GLY A 443 29.76 14.45 -6.67
N LEU A 444 29.66 15.78 -6.78
CA LEU A 444 30.39 16.57 -7.76
C LEU A 444 31.83 16.91 -7.36
N GLY A 445 32.23 16.72 -6.10
CA GLY A 445 33.56 17.08 -5.62
C GLY A 445 33.80 18.60 -5.56
N ILE A 446 32.74 19.41 -5.49
CA ILE A 446 32.82 20.87 -5.52
C ILE A 446 32.38 21.51 -4.19
N PRO A 447 32.80 22.74 -3.87
CA PRO A 447 32.33 23.45 -2.69
C PRO A 447 30.82 23.74 -2.73
N ARG A 448 30.14 23.65 -1.58
CA ARG A 448 28.69 23.87 -1.48
C ARG A 448 28.19 25.23 -1.99
N ASN A 449 29.03 26.26 -1.98
CA ASN A 449 28.69 27.58 -2.50
C ASN A 449 28.55 27.61 -4.05
N ARG A 450 28.98 26.56 -4.76
CA ARG A 450 28.76 26.36 -6.19
C ARG A 450 27.43 25.69 -6.53
N VAL A 451 26.73 25.17 -5.52
CA VAL A 451 25.46 24.46 -5.70
C VAL A 451 24.32 25.29 -5.15
N VAL A 452 23.33 25.62 -5.99
CA VAL A 452 22.11 26.31 -5.58
C VAL A 452 20.91 25.36 -5.71
N SER A 453 20.26 25.01 -4.60
CA SER A 453 19.04 24.18 -4.60
C SER A 453 17.79 25.06 -4.42
N LYS A 454 16.80 24.91 -5.30
CA LYS A 454 15.55 25.70 -5.33
C LYS A 454 14.32 24.81 -5.31
N VAL A 455 13.33 25.19 -4.49
CA VAL A 455 12.00 24.57 -4.42
C VAL A 455 10.95 25.66 -4.41
N LYS A 456 9.99 25.60 -5.34
CA LYS A 456 8.83 26.51 -5.33
C LYS A 456 7.65 25.94 -4.53
N ARG A 457 7.33 24.67 -4.78
CA ARG A 457 6.26 23.87 -4.17
C ARG A 457 6.51 22.39 -4.48
N ILE A 458 5.85 21.49 -3.76
CA ILE A 458 5.87 20.05 -4.01
C ILE A 458 4.44 19.48 -3.99
N GLY A 459 4.14 18.52 -4.86
CA GLY A 459 2.85 17.83 -4.96
C GLY A 459 2.71 16.71 -3.93
N GLY A 460 2.93 17.05 -2.66
CA GLY A 460 3.04 16.10 -1.55
C GLY A 460 4.49 15.66 -1.29
N GLY A 461 4.79 15.31 -0.04
CA GLY A 461 6.12 14.83 0.37
C GLY A 461 6.05 13.87 1.55
N PHE A 462 5.33 14.26 2.61
CA PHE A 462 4.99 13.38 3.74
C PHE A 462 6.19 12.73 4.47
N GLY A 463 7.40 13.30 4.32
CA GLY A 463 8.66 12.75 4.82
C GLY A 463 9.49 12.06 3.73
N GLY A 464 8.86 11.46 2.71
CA GLY A 464 9.56 10.76 1.63
C GLY A 464 10.39 11.67 0.73
N LYS A 465 10.22 12.99 0.85
CA LYS A 465 11.03 14.00 0.14
C LYS A 465 11.99 14.75 1.07
N GLU A 466 12.13 14.33 2.33
CA GLU A 466 13.05 14.91 3.31
C GLU A 466 14.52 14.63 2.96
N THR A 467 14.85 13.36 2.74
CA THR A 467 16.22 12.92 2.40
C THR A 467 16.29 12.18 1.08
N ARG A 468 15.24 11.43 0.71
CA ARG A 468 15.26 10.56 -0.47
C ARG A 468 15.30 11.32 -1.80
N GLY A 469 15.08 12.64 -1.81
CA GLY A 469 15.40 13.45 -2.98
C GLY A 469 16.91 13.50 -3.32
N CYS A 470 17.79 13.17 -2.37
CA CYS A 470 19.25 13.31 -2.51
C CYS A 470 19.86 12.30 -3.49
N TYR A 471 19.42 11.04 -3.50
CA TYR A 471 19.97 10.03 -4.43
C TYR A 471 19.70 10.43 -5.89
N LEU A 472 18.45 10.85 -6.17
CA LEU A 472 18.06 11.26 -7.51
C LEU A 472 18.77 12.54 -7.92
N SER A 473 18.72 13.59 -7.09
CA SER A 473 19.33 14.87 -7.43
C SER A 473 20.84 14.80 -7.60
N THR A 474 21.54 13.95 -6.83
CA THR A 474 22.98 13.74 -7.00
C THR A 474 23.28 12.97 -8.29
N ALA A 475 22.52 11.92 -8.62
CA ALA A 475 22.68 11.20 -9.88
C ALA A 475 22.43 12.12 -11.10
N VAL A 476 21.41 12.97 -11.04
CA VAL A 476 21.12 13.97 -12.10
C VAL A 476 22.22 15.02 -12.15
N ALA A 477 22.78 15.44 -11.02
CA ALA A 477 23.88 16.41 -10.98
C ALA A 477 25.15 15.85 -11.62
N VAL A 478 25.53 14.62 -11.29
CA VAL A 478 26.67 13.91 -11.92
C VAL A 478 26.44 13.80 -13.43
N ALA A 479 25.23 13.40 -13.84
CA ALA A 479 24.89 13.29 -15.25
C ALA A 479 25.00 14.64 -15.99
N ALA A 480 24.42 15.71 -15.44
CA ALA A 480 24.48 17.05 -16.00
C ALA A 480 25.92 17.60 -16.07
N ASN A 481 26.74 17.28 -15.07
CA ASN A 481 28.14 17.64 -15.04
C ASN A 481 28.96 16.91 -16.12
N LYS A 482 28.67 15.63 -16.39
CA LYS A 482 29.35 14.87 -17.45
C LYS A 482 29.12 15.49 -18.83
N VAL A 483 27.87 15.82 -19.15
CA VAL A 483 27.48 16.29 -20.49
C VAL A 483 27.48 17.82 -20.64
N GLN A 484 27.68 18.56 -19.55
CA GLN A 484 27.60 20.02 -19.49
C GLN A 484 26.32 20.58 -20.12
N ARG A 485 25.19 19.91 -19.88
CA ARG A 485 23.85 20.27 -20.38
C ARG A 485 22.81 20.11 -19.28
N PRO A 486 21.68 20.83 -19.34
CA PRO A 486 20.59 20.60 -18.42
C PRO A 486 20.06 19.17 -18.51
N VAL A 487 19.83 18.50 -17.37
CA VAL A 487 19.28 17.14 -17.32
C VAL A 487 18.07 17.11 -16.40
N ARG A 488 16.99 16.48 -16.86
CA ARG A 488 15.76 16.27 -16.11
C ARG A 488 15.44 14.80 -15.93
N ILE A 489 15.03 14.43 -14.71
CA ILE A 489 14.41 13.15 -14.42
C ILE A 489 13.18 13.38 -13.54
N MET A 490 12.03 12.86 -13.97
CA MET A 490 10.85 12.66 -13.14
C MET A 490 10.52 11.17 -13.17
N LEU A 491 10.54 10.53 -12.00
CA LEU A 491 10.32 9.09 -11.89
C LEU A 491 8.88 8.74 -12.23
N ASP A 492 8.68 7.62 -12.93
CA ASP A 492 7.36 7.03 -13.02
C ASP A 492 6.99 6.38 -11.67
N ARG A 493 5.69 6.20 -11.41
CA ARG A 493 5.20 5.75 -10.10
C ARG A 493 5.86 4.45 -9.62
N ASN A 494 6.06 3.50 -10.52
CA ASN A 494 6.69 2.21 -10.21
C ASN A 494 8.18 2.36 -9.85
N GLU A 495 8.90 3.28 -10.48
CA GLU A 495 10.30 3.57 -10.15
C GLU A 495 10.39 4.28 -8.79
N ASP A 496 9.49 5.23 -8.54
CA ASP A 496 9.41 5.96 -7.28
C ASP A 496 9.17 5.04 -6.08
N MET A 497 8.12 4.22 -6.14
CA MET A 497 7.77 3.26 -5.08
C MET A 497 8.85 2.18 -4.87
N MET A 498 9.64 1.89 -5.92
CA MET A 498 10.72 0.90 -5.85
C MET A 498 11.98 1.47 -5.21
N THR A 499 12.26 2.76 -5.35
CA THR A 499 13.57 3.34 -5.03
C THR A 499 13.57 4.29 -3.83
N SER A 500 12.44 4.94 -3.55
CA SER A 500 12.36 5.98 -2.51
C SER A 500 12.18 5.43 -1.10
N GLY A 501 11.86 4.15 -0.94
CA GLY A 501 11.56 3.55 0.37
C GLY A 501 10.24 4.06 0.95
N GLY A 502 9.97 3.74 2.22
CA GLY A 502 8.71 4.11 2.85
C GLY A 502 8.81 4.27 4.37
N ARG A 503 7.66 4.15 5.03
CA ARG A 503 7.59 3.97 6.49
C ARG A 503 8.20 2.62 6.85
N HIS A 504 9.08 2.62 7.85
CA HIS A 504 9.63 1.42 8.47
C HIS A 504 8.54 0.47 8.96
N PRO A 505 8.51 -0.79 8.48
CA PRO A 505 7.84 -1.90 9.16
C PRO A 505 8.44 -2.13 10.55
N PHE A 506 7.61 -2.50 11.52
CA PHE A 506 8.03 -2.74 12.91
C PHE A 506 7.58 -4.12 13.40
N LEU A 507 8.41 -4.71 14.25
CA LEU A 507 8.08 -5.83 15.13
C LEU A 507 8.24 -5.36 16.58
N GLY A 508 7.16 -5.41 17.36
CA GLY A 508 7.19 -5.19 18.79
C GLY A 508 7.03 -6.50 19.55
N VAL A 509 7.95 -6.81 20.45
CA VAL A 509 7.87 -7.95 21.38
C VAL A 509 7.72 -7.37 22.78
N TYR A 510 6.64 -7.69 23.47
CA TYR A 510 6.29 -7.04 24.72
C TYR A 510 6.01 -8.04 25.85
N LYS A 511 6.25 -7.58 27.07
CA LYS A 511 5.81 -8.18 28.32
C LYS A 511 5.25 -7.08 29.21
N VAL A 512 3.97 -7.19 29.58
CA VAL A 512 3.25 -6.16 30.35
C VAL A 512 2.71 -6.75 31.65
N GLY A 513 2.97 -6.08 32.77
CA GLY A 513 2.44 -6.38 34.09
C GLY A 513 1.32 -5.42 34.49
N PHE A 514 0.24 -5.95 35.08
CA PHE A 514 -0.94 -5.16 35.43
C PHE A 514 -1.77 -5.78 36.56
N THR A 515 -2.63 -4.98 37.17
CA THR A 515 -3.55 -5.40 38.24
C THR A 515 -4.89 -5.90 37.68
N SER A 516 -5.69 -6.56 38.52
CA SER A 516 -7.05 -7.02 38.17
C SER A 516 -8.02 -5.89 37.82
N GLN A 517 -7.70 -4.62 38.15
CA GLN A 517 -8.47 -3.43 37.74
C GLN A 517 -7.97 -2.83 36.41
N GLY A 518 -6.91 -3.37 35.81
CA GLY A 518 -6.32 -2.90 34.57
C GLY A 518 -5.28 -1.79 34.73
N ARG A 519 -4.78 -1.52 35.94
CA ARG A 519 -3.67 -0.57 36.15
C ARG A 519 -2.37 -1.21 35.66
N ILE A 520 -1.67 -0.56 34.74
CA ILE A 520 -0.37 -1.03 34.26
C ILE A 520 0.70 -0.71 35.30
N THR A 521 1.48 -1.72 35.67
CA THR A 521 2.55 -1.59 36.66
C THR A 521 3.94 -1.68 36.05
N ALA A 522 4.09 -2.44 34.96
CA ALA A 522 5.36 -2.62 34.27
C ALA A 522 5.20 -2.87 32.76
N LEU A 523 6.18 -2.43 31.97
CA LEU A 523 6.33 -2.75 30.56
C LEU A 523 7.80 -3.03 30.23
N ASP A 524 8.07 -4.19 29.63
CA ASP A 524 9.31 -4.48 28.91
C ASP A 524 9.00 -4.66 27.42
N LEU A 525 9.54 -3.78 26.58
CA LEU A 525 9.24 -3.69 25.16
C LEU A 525 10.52 -3.72 24.32
N LYS A 526 10.57 -4.62 23.34
CA LYS A 526 11.61 -4.67 22.30
C LYS A 526 11.01 -4.28 20.97
N LEU A 527 11.56 -3.25 20.34
CA LEU A 527 11.18 -2.75 19.03
C LEU A 527 12.27 -3.04 18.02
N TYR A 528 11.88 -3.68 16.91
CA TYR A 528 12.74 -3.88 15.75
C TYR A 528 12.10 -3.19 14.56
N SER A 529 12.89 -2.43 13.81
CA SER A 529 12.43 -1.78 12.57
C SER A 529 13.25 -2.26 11.38
N ASN A 530 12.61 -2.44 10.22
CA ASN A 530 13.34 -2.74 8.99
C ASN A 530 13.83 -1.42 8.36
N GLY A 531 15.13 -1.13 8.48
CA GLY A 531 15.77 0.09 7.97
C GLY A 531 16.06 0.07 6.47
N GLY A 532 16.08 -1.11 5.84
CA GLY A 532 16.64 -1.28 4.50
C GLY A 532 18.17 -1.28 4.55
N ILE A 533 18.81 -0.93 3.43
CA ILE A 533 20.24 -1.13 3.26
C ILE A 533 21.13 -0.03 3.86
N SER A 534 20.68 1.22 3.87
CA SER A 534 21.39 2.37 4.45
C SER A 534 20.63 2.93 5.65
N ALA A 535 21.30 3.74 6.46
CA ALA A 535 20.74 4.26 7.69
C ALA A 535 19.62 5.28 7.45
N ASP A 536 19.80 6.18 6.48
CA ASP A 536 18.91 7.32 6.24
C ASP A 536 18.47 7.97 7.58
N LEU A 537 17.17 8.04 7.86
CA LEU A 537 16.58 8.54 9.10
C LEU A 537 16.10 7.41 10.04
N SER A 538 16.53 6.17 9.82
CA SER A 538 16.09 5.02 10.62
C SER A 538 16.45 5.14 12.10
N ILE A 539 17.63 5.67 12.41
CA ILE A 539 18.09 5.89 13.78
C ILE A 539 17.13 6.86 14.52
N PRO A 540 16.91 8.10 14.06
CA PRO A 540 15.99 9.01 14.75
C PRO A 540 14.52 8.55 14.70
N VAL A 541 14.11 7.74 13.71
CA VAL A 541 12.79 7.09 13.71
C VAL A 541 12.64 6.11 14.88
N MET A 542 13.65 5.28 15.14
CA MET A 542 13.61 4.37 16.29
C MET A 542 13.67 5.13 17.62
N GLN A 543 14.45 6.22 17.71
CA GLN A 543 14.48 7.09 18.90
C GLN A 543 13.08 7.64 19.21
N ARG A 544 12.35 8.08 18.19
CA ARG A 544 10.97 8.53 18.37
C ARG A 544 10.06 7.37 18.77
N ALA A 545 10.22 6.18 18.19
CA ALA A 545 9.38 5.03 18.54
C ALA A 545 9.53 4.64 20.02
N VAL A 546 10.76 4.51 20.54
CA VAL A 546 10.99 4.16 21.96
C VAL A 546 10.55 5.25 22.93
N THR A 547 10.56 6.53 22.53
CA THR A 547 10.11 7.65 23.37
C THR A 547 8.62 7.95 23.26
N HIS A 548 7.87 7.24 22.42
CA HIS A 548 6.43 7.44 22.23
C HIS A 548 5.63 6.14 22.39
N ALA A 549 6.30 5.03 22.76
CA ALA A 549 5.64 3.76 23.04
C ALA A 549 4.94 3.73 24.41
N ASP A 550 5.08 4.76 25.23
CA ASP A 550 4.19 5.03 26.37
C ASP A 550 2.84 5.65 25.96
N ASN A 551 2.75 6.21 24.74
CA ASN A 551 1.58 6.91 24.22
C ASN A 551 1.07 8.00 25.20
N VAL A 552 -0.10 7.78 25.78
CA VAL A 552 -0.72 8.70 26.76
C VAL A 552 -0.77 8.08 28.16
N TYR A 553 -0.04 6.99 28.39
CA TYR A 553 -0.17 6.15 29.58
C TYR A 553 0.99 6.33 30.54
N LYS A 554 0.69 6.60 31.81
CA LYS A 554 1.69 6.57 32.88
C LYS A 554 2.02 5.11 33.23
N ILE A 555 3.23 4.69 32.88
CA ILE A 555 3.77 3.37 33.19
C ILE A 555 4.90 3.56 34.21
N PRO A 556 4.72 3.12 35.49
CA PRO A 556 5.70 3.40 36.53
C PRO A 556 7.05 2.69 36.36
N ASN A 557 7.05 1.48 35.79
CA ASN A 557 8.26 0.73 35.51
C ASN A 557 8.29 0.43 34.01
N TYR A 558 9.16 1.10 33.28
CA TYR A 558 9.16 1.11 31.82
C TYR A 558 10.55 0.77 31.30
N ARG A 559 10.62 -0.16 30.36
CA ARG A 559 11.81 -0.42 29.55
C ARG A 559 11.40 -0.58 28.10
N ALA A 560 11.95 0.25 27.23
CA ALA A 560 11.85 0.07 25.78
C ALA A 560 13.24 0.03 25.16
N VAL A 561 13.51 -1.02 24.41
CA VAL A 561 14.76 -1.25 23.68
C VAL A 561 14.48 -1.27 22.18
N GLY A 562 15.22 -0.50 21.40
CA GLY A 562 15.04 -0.34 19.96
C GLY A 562 16.26 -0.77 19.15
N LYS A 563 16.06 -1.55 18.08
CA LYS A 563 17.09 -1.91 17.09
C LYS A 563 16.62 -1.66 15.66
N VAL A 564 17.50 -1.11 14.84
CA VAL A 564 17.25 -0.94 13.41
C VAL A 564 17.92 -2.09 12.67
N CYS A 565 17.12 -2.94 12.03
CA CYS A 565 17.59 -4.06 11.21
C CYS A 565 18.06 -3.56 9.85
N ARG A 566 19.28 -3.95 9.44
CA ARG A 566 19.78 -3.75 8.07
C ARG A 566 19.28 -4.90 7.20
N THR A 567 18.76 -4.58 6.02
CA THR A 567 18.24 -5.58 5.06
C THR A 567 18.58 -5.19 3.62
N ASN A 568 18.47 -6.15 2.70
CA ASN A 568 18.65 -5.95 1.26
C ASN A 568 17.40 -5.36 0.57
N LEU A 569 16.75 -4.41 1.24
CA LEU A 569 15.62 -3.63 0.74
C LEU A 569 16.03 -2.16 0.57
N PRO A 570 15.32 -1.38 -0.27
CA PRO A 570 15.49 0.07 -0.33
C PRO A 570 15.46 0.68 1.09
N PRO A 571 16.30 1.68 1.37
CA PRO A 571 16.34 2.30 2.69
C PRO A 571 15.00 2.99 2.98
N ASN A 572 14.40 2.63 4.11
CA ASN A 572 13.20 3.31 4.61
C ASN A 572 13.57 4.67 5.23
N THR A 573 12.59 5.56 5.30
CA THR A 573 12.84 6.97 5.60
C THR A 573 11.75 7.58 6.48
N ALA A 574 11.79 8.89 6.64
CA ALA A 574 10.74 9.66 7.27
C ALA A 574 9.38 9.39 6.61
N PHE A 575 8.38 9.09 7.41
CA PHE A 575 6.97 9.20 7.04
C PHE A 575 6.27 9.99 8.15
N ARG A 576 5.31 10.87 7.84
CA ARG A 576 4.46 11.57 8.82
C ARG A 576 4.16 10.71 10.07
N GLY A 577 4.64 11.19 11.22
CA GLY A 577 4.60 10.51 12.53
C GLY A 577 5.94 9.92 12.97
N PHE A 578 6.80 9.53 12.03
CA PHE A 578 8.23 9.31 12.21
C PHE A 578 8.60 8.27 13.29
N GLY A 579 7.99 7.09 13.27
CA GLY A 579 8.20 6.03 14.29
C GLY A 579 7.21 6.07 15.44
N GLY A 580 6.66 7.25 15.76
CA GLY A 580 5.62 7.41 16.78
C GLY A 580 4.38 6.53 16.54
N PRO A 581 3.77 6.54 15.34
CA PRO A 581 2.62 5.69 15.05
C PRO A 581 2.89 4.20 15.27
N GLN A 582 4.10 3.73 14.94
CA GLN A 582 4.45 2.33 15.14
C GLN A 582 4.56 1.98 16.63
N GLY A 583 5.26 2.80 17.43
CA GLY A 583 5.34 2.63 18.88
C GLY A 583 3.97 2.68 19.55
N MET A 584 3.15 3.68 19.21
CA MET A 584 1.81 3.85 19.78
C MET A 584 0.84 2.73 19.39
N ILE A 585 0.84 2.25 18.13
CA ILE A 585 -0.03 1.14 17.71
C ILE A 585 0.34 -0.15 18.44
N ILE A 586 1.63 -0.46 18.59
CA ILE A 586 2.07 -1.63 19.37
C ILE A 586 1.54 -1.52 20.80
N THR A 587 1.56 -0.32 21.36
CA THR A 587 1.02 -0.04 22.69
C THR A 587 -0.48 -0.22 22.82
N GLU A 588 -1.26 0.32 21.87
CA GLU A 588 -2.70 0.10 21.84
C GLU A 588 -3.08 -1.38 21.70
N GLN A 589 -2.28 -2.18 20.99
CA GLN A 589 -2.55 -3.61 20.83
C GLN A 589 -2.42 -4.38 22.15
N TRP A 590 -1.36 -4.13 22.94
CA TRP A 590 -1.24 -4.83 24.23
C TRP A 590 -2.21 -4.27 25.28
N ILE A 591 -2.56 -2.99 25.23
CA ILE A 591 -3.61 -2.42 26.10
C ILE A 591 -4.97 -3.04 25.82
N GLU A 592 -5.32 -3.22 24.55
CA GLU A 592 -6.57 -3.89 24.19
C GLU A 592 -6.58 -5.34 24.69
N ARG A 593 -5.47 -6.08 24.54
CA ARG A 593 -5.34 -7.45 25.08
C ARG A 593 -5.44 -7.52 26.60
N VAL A 594 -4.96 -6.51 27.33
CA VAL A 594 -5.16 -6.40 28.78
C VAL A 594 -6.66 -6.26 29.11
N ALA A 595 -7.37 -5.39 28.39
CA ALA A 595 -8.81 -5.20 28.57
C ALA A 595 -9.60 -6.48 28.26
N GLU A 596 -9.29 -7.16 27.16
CA GLU A 596 -9.89 -8.45 26.78
C GLU A 596 -9.63 -9.54 27.84
N PHE A 597 -8.40 -9.66 28.33
CA PHE A 597 -8.02 -10.63 29.35
C PHE A 597 -8.83 -10.44 30.64
N LEU A 598 -8.97 -9.19 31.08
CA LEU A 598 -9.74 -8.85 32.29
C LEU A 598 -11.26 -8.81 32.03
N LYS A 599 -11.70 -8.90 30.77
CA LYS A 599 -13.09 -8.67 30.34
C LYS A 599 -13.62 -7.31 30.81
N LEU A 600 -12.75 -6.30 30.83
CA LEU A 600 -13.09 -4.93 31.18
C LEU A 600 -13.32 -4.10 29.91
N PRO A 601 -14.18 -3.08 29.95
CA PRO A 601 -14.30 -2.15 28.85
C PRO A 601 -12.99 -1.43 28.56
N SER A 602 -12.57 -1.43 27.30
CA SER A 602 -11.26 -0.94 26.88
C SER A 602 -11.10 0.57 27.15
N GLU A 603 -12.17 1.37 27.14
CA GLU A 603 -12.12 2.77 27.55
C GLU A 603 -11.78 2.97 29.03
N GLN A 604 -12.17 2.03 29.89
CA GLN A 604 -11.90 2.12 31.33
C GLN A 604 -10.43 1.83 31.62
N VAL A 605 -9.88 0.78 30.99
CA VAL A 605 -8.46 0.42 31.11
C VAL A 605 -7.59 1.56 30.57
N ARG A 606 -7.93 2.14 29.41
CA ARG A 606 -7.20 3.29 28.86
C ARG A 606 -7.22 4.49 29.81
N ARG A 607 -8.42 4.92 30.24
CA ARG A 607 -8.57 6.10 31.10
C ARG A 607 -7.87 5.95 32.45
N LEU A 608 -7.90 4.74 33.03
CA LEU A 608 -7.24 4.45 34.29
C LEU A 608 -5.74 4.78 34.23
N ASN A 609 -5.11 4.56 33.08
CA ASN A 609 -3.67 4.68 32.91
C ASN A 609 -3.22 6.02 32.32
N PHE A 610 -4.10 6.98 32.06
CA PHE A 610 -3.68 8.27 31.49
C PHE A 610 -2.68 9.02 32.38
N TYR A 611 -1.80 9.79 31.72
CA TYR A 611 -0.99 10.81 32.39
C TYR A 611 -1.85 11.89 33.06
N HIS A 612 -1.31 12.50 34.11
CA HIS A 612 -1.83 13.64 34.82
C HIS A 612 -0.82 14.79 34.86
N ASP A 613 -1.27 15.99 35.20
CA ASP A 613 -0.40 17.15 35.37
C ASP A 613 0.70 16.86 36.41
N GLY A 614 1.95 17.13 36.04
CA GLY A 614 3.13 16.88 36.85
C GLY A 614 3.75 15.50 36.68
N ASP A 615 3.09 14.56 35.98
CA ASP A 615 3.71 13.27 35.69
C ASP A 615 4.93 13.43 34.78
N ALA A 616 5.95 12.60 35.01
CA ALA A 616 7.10 12.45 34.13
C ALA A 616 6.87 11.35 33.10
N THR A 617 7.31 11.58 31.85
CA THR A 617 7.48 10.51 30.85
C THR A 617 8.63 9.57 31.25
N PRO A 618 8.80 8.40 30.61
CA PRO A 618 9.89 7.47 30.94
C PRO A 618 11.29 8.02 30.67
N TYR A 619 11.41 9.14 29.95
CA TYR A 619 12.67 9.85 29.71
C TYR A 619 12.78 11.14 30.56
N GLY A 620 11.99 11.25 31.62
CA GLY A 620 12.09 12.29 32.64
C GLY A 620 11.47 13.64 32.27
N GLN A 621 10.76 13.75 31.14
CA GLN A 621 10.09 15.00 30.78
C GLN A 621 8.81 15.19 31.61
N ILE A 622 8.79 16.22 32.45
CA ILE A 622 7.60 16.61 33.21
C ILE A 622 6.54 17.18 32.27
N GLN A 623 5.31 16.68 32.40
CA GLN A 623 4.14 17.14 31.65
C GLN A 623 3.37 18.19 32.48
N PRO A 624 3.54 19.50 32.23
CA PRO A 624 2.94 20.53 33.07
C PRO A 624 1.43 20.70 32.85
N LYS A 625 0.92 20.31 31.67
CA LYS A 625 -0.48 20.44 31.28
C LYS A 625 -0.87 19.29 30.36
N VAL A 626 -1.55 18.29 30.91
CA VAL A 626 -2.04 17.11 30.21
C VAL A 626 -3.51 17.31 29.84
N HIS A 627 -3.81 17.28 28.54
CA HIS A 627 -5.16 17.51 28.03
C HIS A 627 -5.89 16.24 27.57
N VAL A 628 -5.28 15.06 27.71
CA VAL A 628 -5.86 13.80 27.20
C VAL A 628 -7.24 13.54 27.77
N SER A 629 -7.44 13.69 29.09
CA SER A 629 -8.73 13.49 29.74
C SER A 629 -9.80 14.44 29.22
N ARG A 630 -9.46 15.72 28.99
CA ARG A 630 -10.38 16.70 28.40
C ARG A 630 -10.76 16.31 26.97
N CYS A 631 -9.78 15.98 26.14
CA CYS A 631 -10.01 15.54 24.77
C CYS A 631 -10.86 14.27 24.72
N TRP A 632 -10.61 13.32 25.63
CA TRP A 632 -11.35 12.07 25.77
C TRP A 632 -12.81 12.32 26.17
N ASP A 633 -13.06 13.13 27.20
CA ASP A 633 -14.41 13.43 27.68
C ASP A 633 -15.23 14.16 26.63
N THR A 634 -14.65 15.18 25.97
CA THR A 634 -15.29 15.89 24.86
C THR A 634 -15.57 14.96 23.67
N LEU A 635 -14.67 14.02 23.36
CA LEU A 635 -14.90 13.03 22.31
C LEU A 635 -16.10 12.15 22.66
N LEU A 636 -16.13 11.56 23.85
CA LEU A 636 -17.20 10.67 24.30
C LEU A 636 -18.57 11.36 24.30
N GLU A 637 -18.62 12.63 24.72
CA GLU A 637 -19.81 13.46 24.73
C GLU A 637 -20.29 13.75 23.31
N ASN A 638 -19.42 14.31 22.45
CA ASN A 638 -19.77 14.70 21.09
C ASN A 638 -20.16 13.52 20.20
N THR A 639 -19.58 12.34 20.43
CA THR A 639 -19.92 11.15 19.67
C THR A 639 -21.09 10.39 20.26
N HIS A 640 -21.59 10.73 21.46
CA HIS A 640 -22.60 9.93 22.19
C HIS A 640 -22.19 8.45 22.34
N TYR A 641 -20.89 8.19 22.54
CA TYR A 641 -20.34 6.83 22.48
C TYR A 641 -20.93 5.93 23.57
N LEU A 642 -20.87 6.38 24.83
CA LEU A 642 -21.33 5.60 25.99
C LEU A 642 -22.85 5.54 26.09
N THR A 643 -23.56 6.57 25.65
CA THR A 643 -25.01 6.69 25.81
C THR A 643 -25.80 6.01 24.70
N THR A 644 -25.22 5.91 23.49
CA THR A 644 -25.98 5.53 22.29
C THR A 644 -25.25 4.50 21.45
N TRP A 645 -24.04 4.79 20.98
CA TRP A 645 -23.42 3.93 19.95
C TRP A 645 -22.97 2.59 20.49
N ARG A 646 -22.46 2.52 21.72
CA ARG A 646 -22.03 1.24 22.29
C ARG A 646 -23.20 0.25 22.38
N SER A 647 -24.30 0.64 23.00
CA SER A 647 -25.49 -0.22 23.11
C SER A 647 -26.12 -0.51 21.76
N SER A 648 -26.04 0.41 20.79
CA SER A 648 -26.50 0.20 19.41
C SER A 648 -25.66 -0.83 18.68
N VAL A 649 -24.33 -0.82 18.86
CA VAL A 649 -23.41 -1.83 18.31
C VAL A 649 -23.63 -3.18 18.99
N ASP A 650 -23.79 -3.21 20.31
CA ASP A 650 -24.10 -4.45 21.04
C ASP A 650 -25.45 -5.04 20.61
N LEU A 651 -26.45 -4.19 20.33
CA LEU A 651 -27.74 -4.61 19.79
C LEU A 651 -27.64 -5.08 18.34
N PHE A 652 -26.78 -4.45 17.52
CA PHE A 652 -26.53 -4.87 16.14
C PHE A 652 -25.81 -6.23 16.07
N ASN A 653 -24.93 -6.51 17.02
CA ASN A 653 -24.18 -7.78 17.07
C ASN A 653 -24.98 -8.96 17.65
N LYS A 654 -26.03 -8.68 18.43
CA LYS A 654 -26.98 -9.68 18.95
C LYS A 654 -28.01 -10.04 17.89
#